data_AF-A0A1V6E2A2-F1
#
_entry.id   AF-A0A1V6E2A2-F1
#
_cell.length_a   1.000
_cell.length_b   1.000
_cell.length_c   1.000
_cell.angle_alpha   90.00
_cell.angle_beta   90.00
_cell.angle_gamma   90.00
#
_symmetry.space_group_name_H-M   'P 1'
#
loop_
_entity.id
_entity.type
_entity.pdbx_description
1 polymer ?
#
loop_
_entity_poly.entity_id
_entity_poly.type
_entity_poly.pdbx_seq_one_letter_code
_entity_poly.pdbx_strand_id
1 'polypeptide(L)'
;MSLRYEGEGKYPELRVSGSAGEQEANLDVDYLQYAGQSLKGSMTIQYSSIANLLKDTKVNYSFQSIETNRPIIEGGIVALDKKLEVSIITSSIPLEEILPSTLNISGDIELKGSATILISGKKLNLSDISYLGLQFNTRKAEMKGTSFSASAVIGLKGPALSLESGVFSYQNYRFENINAEYNINTKQVTYDLNSKIVIGKQLLSTSLKGIGENIDNSIFKPDMAQNFHIIGDIFEAKFGSRAIDPLNYSISCLDHNIQIHLSQTNGDSIDASITNMTDFDLLLNGLFKVKGRANGKIQAKELSADIALEKIDLKSLGALISKDILRDISGDASATLHLSGDISDPRIEGRILFSDLIIDPNLYVLEKMGPFEAEITISDGVVELSPTIVNIGTGDISLAATANLARWQLSDIKVFFSTLEKASIRLKGTIGGLTTDGIWIKGDIKAAISSDFIEIGGNILLDNGALEVDPNGFVFTENTQSPVSPLYLNLTVTFGKNVQMYIPGKDISLIKGTLSPTSILTVQYDQAKGDLAVNGNIELRSGYVYYLLRDFFIKECTIELSENQSKFNPVMTVIAELMEPSKDGMIKITLSADKSPIDNFNPVLSSVPPKSQIELLALLGGGLALSELAENTPLTLREAVIASSEFFTHNLIFRSFEQRIQKALGLDALYLQSSFIQRWLLDITDQTHKDQNSLSRYLIGTELFGGKYITDSAFAHFSLRIEQNPLEKTGFLQLNPEVGLELQSPFGLLQWSMSFGKEGMPLNNQDLSLSWRIKF
;
A
#
# COMPACT_ATOMS: atom_id res chain seq x y z
N MET A 1 -19.12 65.77 37.81
CA MET A 1 -18.12 66.65 38.50
C MET A 1 -16.79 66.42 37.81
N SER A 2 -16.16 67.43 37.19
CA SER A 2 -14.84 67.24 36.56
C SER A 2 -13.77 67.40 37.65
N LEU A 3 -13.23 66.29 38.15
CA LEU A 3 -12.11 66.33 39.08
C LEU A 3 -10.81 66.30 38.26
N ARG A 4 -10.08 67.41 38.28
CA ARG A 4 -8.72 67.50 37.72
C ARG A 4 -7.76 67.55 38.90
N TYR A 5 -6.95 66.52 39.08
CA TYR A 5 -5.93 66.48 40.14
C TYR A 5 -4.57 66.78 39.52
N GLU A 6 -3.92 67.85 39.97
CA GLU A 6 -2.60 68.28 39.50
C GLU A 6 -1.53 67.87 40.52
N GLY A 7 -0.79 66.80 40.19
CA GLY A 7 0.48 66.40 40.79
C GLY A 7 1.48 66.05 39.68
N GLU A 8 2.73 65.73 39.99
CA GLU A 8 3.78 65.47 38.98
C GLU A 8 3.65 64.07 38.35
N GLY A 9 3.07 64.01 37.14
CA GLY A 9 2.94 62.83 36.26
C GLY A 9 1.89 63.05 35.15
N LYS A 10 1.94 62.33 34.02
CA LYS A 10 0.83 62.36 33.03
C LYS A 10 -0.37 61.61 33.65
N TYR A 11 -1.33 62.34 34.22
CA TYR A 11 -2.52 61.76 34.88
C TYR A 11 -3.66 61.45 33.89
N PRO A 12 -4.54 60.49 34.23
CA PRO A 12 -5.72 60.17 33.45
C PRO A 12 -6.72 61.34 33.45
N GLU A 13 -7.21 61.74 32.28
CA GLU A 13 -8.35 62.67 32.19
C GLU A 13 -9.64 61.88 32.44
N LEU A 14 -10.38 62.25 33.50
CA LEU A 14 -11.61 61.58 33.93
C LEU A 14 -12.79 62.56 33.91
N ARG A 15 -13.84 62.20 33.16
CA ARG A 15 -15.17 62.82 33.25
C ARG A 15 -16.15 61.77 33.75
N VAL A 16 -16.77 62.07 34.88
CA VAL A 16 -17.71 61.18 35.54
C VAL A 16 -18.94 61.97 35.99
N SER A 17 -20.10 61.37 35.77
CA SER A 17 -21.41 61.79 36.24
C SER A 17 -22.01 60.65 37.08
N GLY A 18 -22.99 60.93 37.93
CA GLY A 18 -23.56 59.90 38.80
C GLY A 18 -24.09 60.42 40.12
N SER A 19 -24.54 59.49 40.97
CA SER A 19 -25.13 59.76 42.29
C SER A 19 -24.43 58.95 43.36
N ALA A 20 -24.08 59.58 44.48
CA ALA A 20 -23.54 58.92 45.67
C ALA A 20 -24.53 59.08 46.84
N GLY A 21 -24.99 57.96 47.40
CA GLY A 21 -25.82 57.88 48.60
C GLY A 21 -25.02 57.45 49.84
N GLU A 22 -25.71 57.17 50.95
CA GLU A 22 -25.05 56.83 52.23
C GLU A 22 -24.31 55.47 52.21
N GLN A 23 -24.71 54.53 51.35
CA GLN A 23 -24.17 53.15 51.30
C GLN A 23 -23.82 52.66 49.88
N GLU A 24 -24.14 53.43 48.83
CA GLU A 24 -23.91 53.07 47.44
C GLU A 24 -23.67 54.31 46.58
N ALA A 25 -22.78 54.21 45.60
CA ALA A 25 -22.57 55.19 44.56
C ALA A 25 -22.61 54.54 43.17
N ASN A 26 -23.36 55.14 42.26
CA ASN A 26 -23.44 54.74 40.86
C ASN A 26 -22.84 55.85 40.00
N LEU A 27 -21.80 55.52 39.24
CA LEU A 27 -20.99 56.46 38.48
C LEU A 27 -21.00 56.06 37.00
N ASP A 28 -21.41 56.96 36.13
CA ASP A 28 -21.23 56.89 34.69
C ASP A 28 -19.95 57.63 34.31
N VAL A 29 -18.99 56.89 33.78
CA VAL A 29 -17.71 57.41 33.30
C VAL A 29 -17.86 57.73 31.82
N ASP A 30 -18.08 59.01 31.53
CA ASP A 30 -18.24 59.53 30.17
C ASP A 30 -16.92 59.53 29.39
N TYR A 31 -15.79 59.66 30.11
CA TYR A 31 -14.46 59.70 29.52
C TYR A 31 -13.39 59.35 30.56
N LEU A 32 -12.52 58.38 30.26
CA LEU A 32 -11.33 58.02 31.03
C LEU A 32 -10.17 57.76 30.06
N GLN A 33 -9.14 58.62 30.10
CA GLN A 33 -7.91 58.39 29.34
C GLN A 33 -6.87 57.68 30.22
N TYR A 34 -6.48 56.44 29.91
CA TYR A 34 -5.43 55.72 30.65
C TYR A 34 -4.53 54.94 29.71
N ALA A 35 -3.21 55.01 29.92
CA ALA A 35 -2.20 54.28 29.13
C ALA A 35 -2.34 54.42 27.60
N GLY A 36 -2.82 55.58 27.11
CA GLY A 36 -3.03 55.82 25.67
C GLY A 36 -4.40 55.41 25.13
N GLN A 37 -5.26 54.77 25.94
CA GLN A 37 -6.62 54.38 25.54
C GLN A 37 -7.69 55.31 26.13
N SER A 38 -8.75 55.56 25.36
CA SER A 38 -9.93 56.36 25.76
C SER A 38 -11.10 55.43 26.07
N LEU A 39 -11.60 55.47 27.30
CA LEU A 39 -12.61 54.55 27.83
C LEU A 39 -13.88 55.30 28.28
N LYS A 40 -15.04 54.66 28.14
CA LYS A 40 -16.31 55.07 28.74
C LYS A 40 -17.00 53.87 29.40
N GLY A 41 -17.86 54.07 30.38
CA GLY A 41 -18.52 52.95 31.04
C GLY A 41 -19.21 53.33 32.35
N SER A 42 -19.42 52.34 33.21
CA SER A 42 -20.10 52.52 34.49
C SER A 42 -19.36 51.86 35.63
N MET A 43 -19.48 52.42 36.84
CA MET A 43 -18.94 51.88 38.07
C MET A 43 -19.99 51.97 39.19
N THR A 44 -20.23 50.86 39.87
CA THR A 44 -21.08 50.79 41.07
C THR A 44 -20.19 50.50 42.26
N ILE A 45 -20.24 51.34 43.28
CA ILE A 45 -19.44 51.25 44.51
C ILE A 45 -20.40 51.08 45.69
N GLN A 46 -20.33 49.96 46.39
CA GLN A 46 -21.06 49.70 47.63
C GLN A 46 -20.08 49.80 48.80
N TYR A 47 -20.42 50.52 49.86
CA TYR A 47 -19.54 50.72 51.01
C TYR A 47 -20.32 50.79 52.32
N SER A 48 -19.69 50.38 53.41
CA SER A 48 -20.22 50.54 54.77
C SER A 48 -20.15 51.99 55.26
N SER A 49 -19.14 52.75 54.83
CA SER A 49 -18.98 54.18 55.14
C SER A 49 -18.04 54.88 54.15
N ILE A 50 -18.41 56.07 53.69
CA ILE A 50 -17.54 56.95 52.86
C ILE A 50 -16.25 57.34 53.60
N ALA A 51 -16.27 57.38 54.95
CA ALA A 51 -15.11 57.78 55.75
C ALA A 51 -13.97 56.75 55.70
N ASN A 52 -14.25 55.49 55.34
CA ASN A 52 -13.24 54.45 55.21
C ASN A 52 -13.61 53.44 54.10
N LEU A 53 -13.28 53.79 52.86
CA LEU A 53 -13.50 52.96 51.66
C LEU A 53 -12.60 51.71 51.59
N LEU A 54 -11.71 51.50 52.56
CA LEU A 54 -10.90 50.28 52.63
C LEU A 54 -11.62 49.17 53.41
N LYS A 55 -12.71 49.49 54.12
CA LYS A 55 -13.44 48.52 54.95
C LYS A 55 -14.82 48.20 54.36
N ASP A 56 -15.02 46.93 54.00
CA ASP A 56 -16.28 46.39 53.47
C ASP A 56 -16.79 47.18 52.26
N THR A 57 -15.91 47.42 51.28
CA THR A 57 -16.25 48.13 50.04
C THR A 57 -16.17 47.20 48.84
N LYS A 58 -17.20 47.24 47.97
CA LYS A 58 -17.27 46.47 46.73
C LYS A 58 -17.48 47.42 45.55
N VAL A 59 -16.54 47.42 44.62
CA VAL A 59 -16.62 48.13 43.35
C VAL A 59 -16.90 47.10 42.26
N ASN A 60 -17.87 47.35 41.39
CA ASN A 60 -18.02 46.66 40.11
C ASN A 60 -17.89 47.70 38.99
N TYR A 61 -17.19 47.37 37.92
CA TYR A 61 -17.00 48.29 36.80
C TYR A 61 -17.11 47.56 35.45
N SER A 62 -17.56 48.28 34.43
CA SER A 62 -17.57 47.85 33.03
C SER A 62 -17.20 49.03 32.14
N PHE A 63 -16.13 48.87 31.36
CA PHE A 63 -15.56 49.90 30.50
C PHE A 63 -15.42 49.41 29.05
N GLN A 64 -15.74 50.29 28.13
CA GLN A 64 -15.67 50.11 26.68
C GLN A 64 -14.73 51.13 26.05
N SER A 65 -14.10 50.76 24.95
CA SER A 65 -13.35 51.69 24.11
C SER A 65 -14.28 52.77 23.58
N ILE A 66 -13.87 54.04 23.65
CA ILE A 66 -14.58 55.12 22.95
C ILE A 66 -14.39 55.00 21.44
N GLU A 67 -13.20 54.60 20.99
CA GLU A 67 -12.85 54.53 19.56
C GLU A 67 -13.56 53.37 18.85
N THR A 68 -13.58 52.19 19.47
CA THR A 68 -14.13 50.97 18.84
C THR A 68 -15.52 50.59 19.36
N ASN A 69 -16.00 51.22 20.44
CA ASN A 69 -17.25 50.90 21.13
C ASN A 69 -17.36 49.41 21.53
N ARG A 70 -16.23 48.76 21.82
CA ARG A 70 -16.14 47.36 22.27
C ARG A 70 -15.86 47.28 23.78
N PRO A 71 -16.39 46.28 24.51
CA PRO A 71 -16.03 46.01 25.90
C PRO A 71 -14.54 45.68 26.02
N ILE A 72 -13.78 46.51 26.71
CA ILE A 72 -12.35 46.27 26.92
C ILE A 72 -12.14 45.61 28.28
N ILE A 73 -12.75 46.15 29.35
CA ILE A 73 -12.45 45.71 30.72
C ILE A 73 -13.71 45.72 31.57
N GLU A 74 -14.02 44.61 32.21
CA GLU A 74 -15.02 44.47 33.26
C GLU A 74 -14.39 43.87 34.49
N GLY A 75 -14.91 44.13 35.68
CA GLY A 75 -14.31 43.56 36.88
C GLY A 75 -14.91 44.03 38.19
N GLY A 76 -14.29 43.57 39.28
CA GLY A 76 -14.67 43.92 40.62
C GLY A 76 -13.47 44.15 41.53
N ILE A 77 -13.66 44.97 42.57
CA ILE A 77 -12.69 45.18 43.64
C ILE A 77 -13.44 45.04 44.96
N VAL A 78 -12.97 44.17 45.86
CA VAL A 78 -13.49 44.02 47.21
C VAL A 78 -12.39 44.41 48.20
N ALA A 79 -12.64 45.42 49.02
CA ALA A 79 -11.73 45.89 50.05
C ALA A 79 -12.18 45.39 51.44
N LEU A 80 -11.27 44.69 52.12
CA LEU A 80 -11.45 44.07 53.44
C LEU A 80 -10.31 44.54 54.37
N ASP A 81 -10.36 45.81 54.75
CA ASP A 81 -9.37 46.51 55.58
C ASP A 81 -7.96 46.54 54.93
N LYS A 82 -7.07 45.62 55.29
CA LYS A 82 -5.71 45.53 54.73
C LYS A 82 -5.60 44.60 53.52
N LYS A 83 -6.72 44.12 52.97
CA LYS A 83 -6.74 43.17 51.84
C LYS A 83 -7.64 43.69 50.73
N LEU A 84 -7.15 43.67 49.50
CA LEU A 84 -7.92 43.92 48.28
C LEU A 84 -8.03 42.63 47.48
N GLU A 85 -9.23 42.27 47.08
CA GLU A 85 -9.48 41.22 46.10
C GLU A 85 -9.95 41.89 44.80
N VAL A 86 -9.21 41.68 43.71
CA VAL A 86 -9.48 42.28 42.41
C VAL A 86 -9.84 41.16 41.44
N SER A 87 -10.85 41.36 40.60
CA SER A 87 -11.15 40.52 39.45
C SER A 87 -11.26 41.38 38.19
N ILE A 88 -10.79 40.85 37.07
CA ILE A 88 -10.76 41.52 35.77
C ILE A 88 -11.18 40.51 34.70
N ILE A 89 -11.98 40.95 33.74
CA ILE A 89 -12.37 40.21 32.54
C ILE A 89 -12.18 41.17 31.37
N THR A 90 -11.45 40.72 30.35
CA THR A 90 -11.21 41.45 29.11
C THR A 90 -11.55 40.54 27.95
N SER A 91 -12.22 41.08 26.94
CA SER A 91 -12.86 40.26 25.90
C SER A 91 -12.17 40.31 24.53
N SER A 92 -11.24 41.24 24.31
CA SER A 92 -10.53 41.39 23.03
C SER A 92 -9.36 42.38 23.18
N ILE A 93 -8.21 41.91 23.65
CA ILE A 93 -6.97 42.71 23.59
C ILE A 93 -6.18 42.26 22.36
N PRO A 94 -5.75 43.16 21.45
CA PRO A 94 -4.93 42.77 20.32
C PRO A 94 -3.59 42.18 20.79
N LEU A 95 -3.21 41.02 20.25
CA LEU A 95 -1.95 40.34 20.57
C LEU A 95 -0.72 41.18 20.16
N GLU A 96 -0.88 42.00 19.12
CA GLU A 96 0.11 42.94 18.60
C GLU A 96 0.49 44.03 19.62
N GLU A 97 -0.40 44.34 20.57
CA GLU A 97 -0.14 45.31 21.64
C GLU A 97 0.67 44.71 22.80
N ILE A 98 0.67 43.37 22.92
CA ILE A 98 1.25 42.65 24.06
C ILE A 98 2.59 41.99 23.67
N LEU A 99 2.70 41.49 22.43
CA LEU A 99 3.83 40.69 21.97
C LEU A 99 4.78 41.50 21.08
N PRO A 100 6.08 41.16 21.05
CA PRO A 100 7.04 41.81 20.17
C PRO A 100 6.67 41.69 18.69
N SER A 101 6.80 42.79 17.94
CA SER A 101 6.53 42.82 16.51
C SER A 101 7.42 41.88 15.68
N THR A 102 8.59 41.50 16.21
CA THR A 102 9.51 40.55 15.59
C THR A 102 8.94 39.14 15.39
N LEU A 103 7.88 38.79 16.11
CA LEU A 103 7.24 37.47 16.02
C LEU A 103 6.19 37.39 14.91
N ASN A 104 5.78 38.51 14.29
CA ASN A 104 4.71 38.57 13.29
C ASN A 104 3.43 37.84 13.76
N ILE A 105 2.97 38.17 14.96
CA ILE A 105 1.76 37.61 15.57
C ILE A 105 0.62 38.61 15.46
N SER A 106 -0.58 38.13 15.14
CA SER A 106 -1.82 38.91 15.11
C SER A 106 -3.00 38.18 15.75
N GLY A 107 -4.06 38.91 16.08
CA GLY A 107 -5.32 38.38 16.62
C GLY A 107 -5.67 38.91 18.00
N ASP A 108 -6.65 38.31 18.66
CA ASP A 108 -7.16 38.79 19.95
C ASP A 108 -6.81 37.82 21.09
N ILE A 109 -6.64 38.35 22.30
CA ILE A 109 -6.59 37.60 23.56
C ILE A 109 -7.78 37.97 24.46
N GLU A 110 -8.46 36.96 24.97
CA GLU A 110 -9.42 37.06 26.05
C GLU A 110 -8.69 36.76 27.35
N LEU A 111 -8.79 37.64 28.35
CA LEU A 111 -8.09 37.48 29.63
C LEU A 111 -9.05 37.64 30.80
N LYS A 112 -8.99 36.70 31.75
CA LYS A 112 -9.67 36.74 33.04
C LYS A 112 -8.61 36.73 34.14
N GLY A 113 -8.54 37.79 34.93
CA GLY A 113 -7.59 37.92 36.03
C GLY A 113 -8.29 37.94 37.39
N SER A 114 -7.59 37.45 38.40
CA SER A 114 -7.89 37.71 39.81
C SER A 114 -6.60 38.01 40.56
N ALA A 115 -6.64 38.92 41.52
CA ALA A 115 -5.47 39.27 42.34
C ALA A 115 -5.88 39.50 43.79
N THR A 116 -5.01 39.11 44.72
CA THR A 116 -5.13 39.46 46.14
C THR A 116 -3.94 40.31 46.56
N ILE A 117 -4.20 41.53 46.99
CA ILE A 117 -3.19 42.53 47.33
C ILE A 117 -3.30 42.87 48.82
N LEU A 118 -2.18 42.80 49.53
CA LEU A 118 -2.08 43.17 50.95
C LEU A 118 -1.59 44.61 51.07
N ILE A 119 -2.35 45.47 51.74
CA ILE A 119 -2.01 46.88 51.90
C ILE A 119 -1.05 47.03 53.09
N SER A 120 0.25 47.05 52.79
CA SER A 120 1.32 47.10 53.80
C SER A 120 1.87 48.51 54.07
N GLY A 121 1.53 49.51 53.24
CA GLY A 121 2.06 50.89 53.33
C GLY A 121 1.36 51.91 52.42
N LYS A 122 1.90 53.13 52.32
CA LYS A 122 1.31 54.24 51.51
C LYS A 122 1.45 54.07 49.99
N LYS A 123 2.33 53.17 49.54
CA LYS A 123 2.59 52.88 48.12
C LYS A 123 2.53 51.38 47.91
N LEU A 124 1.76 50.94 46.92
CA LEU A 124 1.69 49.55 46.50
C LEU A 124 2.98 49.15 45.79
N ASN A 125 3.60 48.04 46.20
CA ASN A 125 4.73 47.42 45.54
C ASN A 125 4.34 46.03 45.02
N LEU A 126 5.11 45.46 44.07
CA LEU A 126 4.85 44.09 43.59
C LEU A 126 4.87 43.05 44.72
N SER A 127 5.66 43.29 45.78
CA SER A 127 5.71 42.42 46.97
C SER A 127 4.41 42.39 47.77
N ASP A 128 3.51 43.35 47.56
CA ASP A 128 2.19 43.39 48.20
C ASP A 128 1.17 42.46 47.50
N ILE A 129 1.49 41.93 46.31
CA ILE A 129 0.66 40.95 45.60
C ILE A 129 0.88 39.57 46.23
N SER A 130 -0.09 39.12 47.03
CA SER A 130 -0.05 37.80 47.68
C SER A 130 -0.42 36.66 46.73
N TYR A 131 -1.26 36.95 45.73
CA TYR A 131 -1.67 36.02 44.68
C TYR A 131 -2.10 36.81 43.44
N LEU A 132 -1.74 36.32 42.25
CA LEU A 132 -2.28 36.76 40.96
C LEU A 132 -2.59 35.51 40.13
N GLY A 133 -3.85 35.33 39.75
CA GLY A 133 -4.31 34.31 38.81
C GLY A 133 -4.72 34.95 37.50
N LEU A 134 -4.26 34.43 36.37
CA LEU A 134 -4.59 34.88 35.03
C LEU A 134 -4.99 33.69 34.18
N GLN A 135 -6.17 33.72 33.58
CA GLN A 135 -6.59 32.79 32.55
C GLN A 135 -6.66 33.54 31.23
N PHE A 136 -6.09 32.99 30.16
CA PHE A 136 -6.25 33.56 28.83
C PHE A 136 -6.60 32.54 27.77
N ASN A 137 -7.25 33.00 26.70
CA ASN A 137 -7.50 32.26 25.46
C ASN A 137 -7.24 33.17 24.27
N THR A 138 -6.65 32.64 23.20
CA THR A 138 -6.49 33.39 21.95
C THR A 138 -7.68 33.18 21.00
N ARG A 139 -7.97 34.19 20.18
CA ARG A 139 -9.06 34.19 19.21
C ARG A 139 -8.58 34.73 17.87
N LYS A 140 -8.85 33.99 16.79
CA LYS A 140 -8.41 34.31 15.42
C LYS A 140 -6.91 34.65 15.36
N ALA A 141 -6.12 33.94 16.14
CA ALA A 141 -4.72 34.26 16.30
C ALA A 141 -3.90 33.63 15.18
N GLU A 142 -2.99 34.42 14.61
CA GLU A 142 -2.12 34.00 13.51
C GLU A 142 -0.68 34.33 13.86
N MET A 143 0.23 33.42 13.51
CA MET A 143 1.67 33.64 13.60
C MET A 143 2.26 33.39 12.22
N LYS A 144 2.93 34.41 11.65
CA LYS A 144 3.48 34.37 10.28
C LYS A 144 2.44 33.96 9.23
N GLY A 145 1.18 34.41 9.38
CA GLY A 145 0.07 34.10 8.47
C GLY A 145 -0.52 32.69 8.60
N THR A 146 -0.11 31.92 9.61
CA THR A 146 -0.70 30.60 9.92
C THR A 146 -1.46 30.67 11.24
N SER A 147 -2.67 30.12 11.28
CA SER A 147 -3.48 30.11 12.51
C SER A 147 -2.81 29.33 13.66
N PHE A 148 -2.89 29.86 14.87
CA PHE A 148 -2.52 29.18 16.10
C PHE A 148 -3.60 29.35 17.18
N SER A 149 -3.61 28.46 18.16
CA SER A 149 -4.46 28.59 19.34
C SER A 149 -3.65 28.39 20.61
N ALA A 150 -3.84 29.26 21.60
CA ALA A 150 -3.21 29.15 22.89
C ALA A 150 -4.22 29.46 24.00
N SER A 151 -4.18 28.67 25.07
CA SER A 151 -4.95 28.91 26.28
C SER A 151 -4.14 28.50 27.49
N ALA A 152 -4.18 29.29 28.55
CA ALA A 152 -3.45 28.95 29.77
C ALA A 152 -4.09 29.53 31.03
N VAL A 153 -3.81 28.88 32.16
CA VAL A 153 -4.05 29.36 33.52
C VAL A 153 -2.70 29.55 34.20
N ILE A 154 -2.40 30.79 34.55
CA ILE A 154 -1.14 31.23 35.15
C ILE A 154 -1.42 31.71 36.57
N GLY A 155 -0.62 31.27 37.53
CA GLY A 155 -0.61 31.73 38.91
C GLY A 155 0.72 32.39 39.26
N LEU A 156 0.71 33.41 40.10
CA LEU A 156 1.90 33.98 40.73
C LEU A 156 1.67 34.01 42.23
N LYS A 157 2.55 33.34 42.98
CA LYS A 157 2.52 33.29 44.45
C LYS A 157 3.94 33.45 44.99
N GLY A 158 4.26 34.63 45.51
CA GLY A 158 5.62 34.97 45.90
C GLY A 158 6.56 34.94 44.69
N PRO A 159 7.73 34.26 44.75
CA PRO A 159 8.65 34.15 43.61
C PRO A 159 8.30 33.04 42.61
N ALA A 160 7.25 32.25 42.86
CA ALA A 160 6.85 31.14 42.00
C ALA A 160 5.75 31.57 41.02
N LEU A 161 6.05 31.47 39.73
CA LEU A 161 5.14 31.62 38.61
C LEU A 161 4.71 30.22 38.14
N SER A 162 3.47 29.83 38.38
CA SER A 162 2.90 28.57 37.92
C SER A 162 2.12 28.74 36.62
N LEU A 163 2.26 27.78 35.72
CA LEU A 163 1.35 27.49 34.62
C LEU A 163 0.61 26.22 35.03
N GLU A 164 -0.64 26.35 35.48
CA GLU A 164 -1.42 25.25 36.08
C GLU A 164 -2.16 24.41 35.04
N SER A 165 -2.38 24.99 33.85
CA SER A 165 -2.82 24.26 32.68
C SER A 165 -2.54 25.11 31.46
N GLY A 166 -2.08 24.46 30.39
CA GLY A 166 -1.82 25.12 29.13
C GLY A 166 -2.15 24.20 27.96
N VAL A 167 -2.62 24.81 26.88
CA VAL A 167 -2.76 24.19 25.57
C VAL A 167 -2.19 25.15 24.54
N PHE A 168 -1.36 24.63 23.64
CA PHE A 168 -0.81 25.35 22.52
C PHE A 168 -0.95 24.50 21.26
N SER A 169 -1.37 25.08 20.14
CA SER A 169 -1.42 24.39 18.85
C SER A 169 -1.00 25.32 17.74
N TYR A 170 -0.07 24.86 16.91
CA TYR A 170 0.46 25.58 15.75
C TYR A 170 0.96 24.59 14.71
N GLN A 171 0.51 24.74 13.46
CA GLN A 171 0.83 23.81 12.36
C GLN A 171 0.56 22.35 12.74
N ASN A 172 1.57 21.48 12.63
CA ASN A 172 1.52 20.07 12.97
C ASN A 172 1.87 19.77 14.44
N TYR A 173 2.01 20.78 15.29
CA TYR A 173 2.36 20.65 16.71
C TYR A 173 1.17 21.00 17.61
N ARG A 174 0.94 20.16 18.62
CA ARG A 174 -0.04 20.39 19.67
C ARG A 174 0.52 19.96 21.02
N PHE A 175 0.55 20.89 21.97
CA PHE A 175 0.96 20.66 23.34
C PHE A 175 -0.26 20.83 24.25
N GLU A 176 -0.48 19.89 25.14
CA GLU A 176 -1.65 19.82 26.03
C GLU A 176 -1.21 19.51 27.44
N ASN A 177 -2.07 19.82 28.42
CA ASN A 177 -1.80 19.59 29.84
C ASN A 177 -0.46 20.17 30.27
N ILE A 178 -0.08 21.33 29.72
CA ILE A 178 1.18 21.98 30.05
C ILE A 178 1.10 22.48 31.49
N ASN A 179 1.86 21.86 32.37
CA ASN A 179 2.06 22.25 33.75
C ASN A 179 3.50 22.71 33.91
N ALA A 180 3.73 23.90 34.43
CA ALA A 180 5.09 24.36 34.70
C ALA A 180 5.15 25.24 35.94
N GLU A 181 6.28 25.24 36.65
CA GLU A 181 6.53 26.15 37.76
C GLU A 181 7.91 26.78 37.56
N TYR A 182 7.94 28.10 37.41
CA TYR A 182 9.14 28.91 37.28
C TYR A 182 9.41 29.67 38.58
N ASN A 183 10.58 29.47 39.16
CA ASN A 183 11.04 30.22 40.32
C ASN A 183 11.92 31.39 39.87
N ILE A 184 11.41 32.60 40.03
CA ILE A 184 12.06 33.84 39.58
C ILE A 184 13.42 34.07 40.26
N ASN A 185 13.59 33.60 41.50
CA ASN A 185 14.82 33.80 42.27
C ASN A 185 15.91 32.81 41.87
N THR A 186 15.57 31.53 41.71
CA THR A 186 16.53 30.48 41.34
C THR A 186 16.72 30.36 39.83
N LYS A 187 15.88 31.02 39.03
CA LYS A 187 15.83 30.89 37.56
C LYS A 187 15.64 29.44 37.11
N GLN A 188 14.93 28.65 37.90
CA GLN A 188 14.63 27.25 37.59
C GLN A 188 13.19 27.11 37.13
N VAL A 189 12.96 26.25 36.13
CA VAL A 189 11.64 25.85 35.67
C VAL A 189 11.49 24.35 35.85
N THR A 190 10.39 23.90 36.44
CA THR A 190 9.96 22.50 36.35
C THR A 190 8.77 22.42 35.42
N TYR A 191 8.66 21.37 34.61
CA TYR A 191 7.56 21.23 33.67
C TYR A 191 7.15 19.78 33.44
N ASP A 192 5.89 19.61 33.05
CA ASP A 192 5.23 18.37 32.66
C ASP A 192 4.20 18.69 31.57
N LEU A 193 4.27 18.03 30.41
CA LEU A 193 3.38 18.31 29.28
C LEU A 193 3.19 17.11 28.36
N ASN A 194 2.07 17.10 27.63
CA ASN A 194 1.82 16.15 26.56
C ASN A 194 2.06 16.81 25.20
N SER A 195 2.78 16.14 24.32
CA SER A 195 3.07 16.58 22.95
C SER A 195 2.44 15.65 21.92
N LYS A 196 1.88 16.23 20.86
CA LYS A 196 1.30 15.56 19.70
C LYS A 196 1.85 16.24 18.45
N ILE A 197 2.55 15.47 17.62
CA ILE A 197 3.22 15.96 16.40
C ILE A 197 2.80 15.07 15.23
N VAL A 198 2.30 15.68 14.15
CA VAL A 198 2.00 14.94 12.92
C VAL A 198 3.24 14.93 12.02
N ILE A 199 3.73 13.72 11.69
CA ILE A 199 4.89 13.49 10.81
C ILE A 199 4.41 12.61 9.64
N GLY A 200 4.38 13.18 8.43
CA GLY A 200 3.78 12.51 7.28
C GLY A 200 2.28 12.22 7.51
N LYS A 201 1.90 10.93 7.50
CA LYS A 201 0.53 10.47 7.80
C LYS A 201 0.37 9.89 9.21
N GLN A 202 1.42 9.92 10.03
CA GLN A 202 1.45 9.29 11.35
C GLN A 202 1.52 10.33 12.47
N LEU A 203 0.95 9.98 13.63
CA LEU A 203 0.97 10.80 14.84
C LEU A 203 2.07 10.31 15.79
N LEU A 204 2.95 11.22 16.20
CA LEU A 204 3.84 11.07 17.35
C LEU A 204 3.16 11.67 18.57
N SER A 205 2.90 10.87 19.61
CA SER A 205 2.38 11.36 20.89
C SER A 205 3.34 11.00 22.01
N THR A 206 3.70 11.96 22.87
CA THR A 206 4.66 11.75 23.96
C THR A 206 4.28 12.55 25.20
N SER A 207 4.73 12.11 26.36
CA SER A 207 4.69 12.88 27.61
C SER A 207 6.11 13.32 27.95
N LEU A 208 6.31 14.60 28.28
CA LEU A 208 7.59 15.18 28.64
C LEU A 208 7.55 15.73 30.05
N LYS A 209 8.56 15.42 30.85
CA LYS A 209 8.76 16.03 32.17
C LYS A 209 10.21 16.45 32.32
N GLY A 210 10.48 17.58 32.96
CA GLY A 210 11.87 18.03 33.09
C GLY A 210 12.05 19.22 34.02
N ILE A 211 13.33 19.61 34.13
CA ILE A 211 13.81 20.76 34.89
C ILE A 211 14.75 21.55 33.99
N GLY A 212 14.57 22.87 33.93
CA GLY A 212 15.49 23.82 33.33
C GLY A 212 16.13 24.69 34.39
N GLU A 213 17.42 24.97 34.25
CA GLU A 213 18.22 25.83 35.09
C GLU A 213 18.78 27.02 34.30
N ASN A 214 18.97 28.15 34.98
CA ASN A 214 19.42 29.42 34.40
C ASN A 214 18.52 29.95 33.27
N ILE A 215 17.22 29.69 33.35
CA ILE A 215 16.23 30.20 32.39
C ILE A 215 15.83 31.62 32.82
N ASP A 216 16.09 32.64 32.00
CA ASP A 216 15.62 34.01 32.26
C ASP A 216 14.94 34.67 31.04
N ASN A 217 14.53 35.93 31.19
CA ASN A 217 13.75 36.63 30.17
C ASN A 217 14.50 36.89 28.85
N SER A 218 15.80 36.60 28.78
CA SER A 218 16.59 36.76 27.56
C SER A 218 16.45 35.60 26.58
N ILE A 219 15.81 34.49 26.96
CA ILE A 219 15.46 33.40 26.02
C ILE A 219 14.61 33.90 24.84
N PHE A 220 13.92 35.03 25.01
CA PHE A 220 13.12 35.69 23.98
C PHE A 220 13.92 36.73 23.15
N LYS A 221 15.23 36.88 23.41
CA LYS A 221 16.11 37.80 22.68
C LYS A 221 16.98 37.00 21.71
N PRO A 222 16.75 37.10 20.39
CA PRO A 222 17.44 36.27 19.40
C PRO A 222 18.96 36.49 19.32
N ASP A 223 19.48 37.60 19.86
CA ASP A 223 20.89 38.02 19.71
C ASP A 223 21.77 37.77 20.95
N MET A 224 21.26 37.07 21.99
CA MET A 224 22.02 36.79 23.20
C MET A 224 22.05 35.29 23.48
N ALA A 225 23.14 34.59 23.14
CA ALA A 225 23.31 33.21 23.59
C ALA A 225 23.43 33.20 25.11
N GLN A 226 22.54 32.46 25.74
CA GLN A 226 22.53 32.30 27.19
C GLN A 226 22.95 30.91 27.59
N ASN A 227 23.58 30.87 28.76
CA ASN A 227 23.93 29.63 29.40
C ASN A 227 22.68 29.05 30.06
N PHE A 228 22.15 27.96 29.51
CA PHE A 228 21.02 27.24 30.09
C PHE A 228 21.29 25.74 30.09
N HIS A 229 20.59 25.03 30.97
CA HIS A 229 20.63 23.59 31.03
C HIS A 229 19.24 23.03 31.30
N ILE A 230 18.78 22.09 30.49
CA ILE A 230 17.47 21.46 30.61
C ILE A 230 17.68 19.96 30.60
N ILE A 231 17.18 19.26 31.61
CA ILE A 231 17.19 17.80 31.67
C ILE A 231 15.77 17.30 31.88
N GLY A 232 15.42 16.18 31.28
CA GLY A 232 14.17 15.52 31.57
C GLY A 232 13.98 14.16 30.91
N ASP A 233 12.74 13.70 30.96
CA ASP A 233 12.30 12.40 30.47
C ASP A 233 11.20 12.56 29.42
N ILE A 234 11.28 11.74 28.38
CA ILE A 234 10.23 11.49 27.39
C ILE A 234 9.71 10.08 27.66
N PHE A 235 8.44 9.96 28.01
CA PHE A 235 7.80 8.69 28.31
C PHE A 235 6.45 8.58 27.59
N GLU A 236 5.89 7.38 27.58
CA GLU A 236 4.64 7.06 26.86
C GLU A 236 4.68 7.45 25.36
N ALA A 237 5.88 7.50 24.80
CA ALA A 237 6.07 7.89 23.41
C ALA A 237 5.49 6.82 22.47
N LYS A 238 4.66 7.27 21.52
CA LYS A 238 4.04 6.42 20.51
C LYS A 238 4.14 7.08 19.16
N PHE A 239 4.60 6.33 18.15
CA PHE A 239 4.58 6.74 16.75
C PHE A 239 3.64 5.81 15.97
N GLY A 240 2.49 6.34 15.54
CA GLY A 240 1.41 5.52 15.01
C GLY A 240 0.92 4.52 16.06
N SER A 241 1.02 3.22 15.77
CA SER A 241 0.68 2.14 16.70
C SER A 241 1.87 1.64 17.54
N ARG A 242 3.08 2.15 17.30
CA ARG A 242 4.32 1.63 17.89
C ARG A 242 4.69 2.41 19.15
N ALA A 243 4.96 1.72 20.24
CA ALA A 243 5.56 2.32 21.43
C ALA A 243 7.06 2.54 21.22
N ILE A 244 7.56 3.66 21.74
CA ILE A 244 8.98 4.01 21.79
C ILE A 244 9.41 3.93 23.25
N ASP A 245 10.55 3.28 23.51
CA ASP A 245 11.08 3.16 24.86
C ASP A 245 11.38 4.54 25.47
N PRO A 246 11.21 4.71 26.79
CA PRO A 246 11.47 5.98 27.45
C PRO A 246 12.87 6.52 27.16
N LEU A 247 12.98 7.83 26.97
CA LEU A 247 14.23 8.53 26.68
C LEU A 247 14.49 9.56 27.77
N ASN A 248 15.75 9.72 28.15
CA ASN A 248 16.20 10.91 28.86
C ASN A 248 16.73 11.90 27.83
N TYR A 249 16.54 13.20 28.07
CA TYR A 249 17.14 14.25 27.27
C TYR A 249 17.87 15.23 28.17
N SER A 250 18.94 15.82 27.62
CA SER A 250 19.70 16.90 28.21
C SER A 250 20.03 17.89 27.11
N ILE A 251 19.66 19.15 27.30
CA ILE A 251 19.93 20.24 26.37
C ILE A 251 20.70 21.30 27.14
N SER A 252 21.87 21.67 26.67
CA SER A 252 22.64 22.79 27.23
C SER A 252 22.97 23.79 26.14
N CYS A 253 23.04 25.05 26.52
CA CYS A 253 23.72 26.07 25.74
C CYS A 253 24.79 26.67 26.63
N LEU A 254 26.02 26.79 26.13
CA LEU A 254 27.16 27.41 26.82
C LEU A 254 27.95 28.22 25.78
N ASP A 255 28.06 29.53 25.97
CA ASP A 255 28.86 30.43 25.12
C ASP A 255 28.58 30.27 23.60
N HIS A 256 27.30 30.24 23.19
CA HIS A 256 26.85 30.01 21.80
C HIS A 256 27.03 28.58 21.27
N ASN A 257 27.35 27.63 22.15
CA ASN A 257 27.42 26.21 21.80
C ASN A 257 26.22 25.47 22.38
N ILE A 258 25.40 24.89 21.52
CA ILE A 258 24.25 24.07 21.92
C ILE A 258 24.71 22.62 21.94
N GLN A 259 24.40 21.88 23.00
CA GLN A 259 24.56 20.43 23.07
C GLN A 259 23.22 19.80 23.40
N ILE A 260 22.90 18.70 22.72
CA ILE A 260 21.68 17.92 22.91
C ILE A 260 22.12 16.48 23.07
N HIS A 261 21.81 15.88 24.21
CA HIS A 261 22.01 14.46 24.48
C HIS A 261 20.65 13.80 24.68
N LEU A 262 20.39 12.72 23.96
CA LEU A 262 19.24 11.85 24.13
C LEU A 262 19.75 10.46 24.44
N SER A 263 19.20 9.78 25.44
CA SER A 263 19.66 8.45 25.83
C SER A 263 18.53 7.54 26.26
N GLN A 264 18.72 6.23 26.08
CA GLN A 264 17.88 5.18 26.62
C GLN A 264 18.64 4.37 27.67
N THR A 265 17.89 3.64 28.51
CA THR A 265 18.45 2.80 29.57
C THR A 265 19.33 1.65 29.08
N ASN A 266 19.18 1.25 27.81
CA ASN A 266 20.00 0.22 27.15
C ASN A 266 21.38 0.75 26.70
N GLY A 267 21.65 2.05 26.87
CA GLY A 267 22.89 2.70 26.42
C GLY A 267 22.84 3.27 25.01
N ASP A 268 21.72 3.12 24.28
CA ASP A 268 21.53 3.75 22.98
C ASP A 268 21.39 5.27 23.16
N SER A 269 22.11 6.08 22.37
CA SER A 269 22.11 7.55 22.50
C SER A 269 22.16 8.31 21.18
N ILE A 270 21.80 9.60 21.24
CA ILE A 270 22.08 10.62 20.23
C ILE A 270 22.76 11.79 20.93
N ASP A 271 23.91 12.19 20.39
CA ASP A 271 24.65 13.37 20.83
C ASP A 271 24.71 14.35 19.66
N ALA A 272 24.07 15.51 19.79
CA ALA A 272 24.15 16.58 18.81
C ALA A 272 24.80 17.81 19.44
N SER A 273 25.61 18.53 18.67
CA SER A 273 26.16 19.81 19.07
C SER A 273 26.15 20.79 17.92
N ILE A 274 25.94 22.06 18.23
CA ILE A 274 26.08 23.19 17.32
C ILE A 274 27.06 24.16 17.95
N THR A 275 28.19 24.40 17.30
CA THR A 275 29.26 25.29 17.76
C THR A 275 29.23 26.60 16.97
N ASN A 276 29.35 27.74 17.64
CA ASN A 276 29.31 29.08 17.04
C ASN A 276 28.07 29.35 16.16
N MET A 277 26.97 28.61 16.38
CA MET A 277 25.75 28.66 15.54
C MET A 277 25.96 28.30 14.06
N THR A 278 27.11 27.73 13.68
CA THR A 278 27.45 27.41 12.28
C THR A 278 27.87 25.97 12.09
N ASP A 279 28.77 25.47 12.94
CA ASP A 279 29.29 24.11 12.82
C ASP A 279 28.37 23.17 13.59
N PHE A 280 28.02 22.02 13.02
CA PHE A 280 27.24 21.01 13.71
C PHE A 280 27.93 19.66 13.70
N ASP A 281 27.64 18.87 14.72
CA ASP A 281 28.08 17.50 14.88
C ASP A 281 26.95 16.68 15.48
N LEU A 282 26.65 15.52 14.90
CA LEU A 282 25.60 14.61 15.31
C LEU A 282 26.19 13.20 15.35
N LEU A 283 26.18 12.56 16.51
CA LEU A 283 26.58 11.18 16.73
C LEU A 283 25.34 10.36 17.09
N LEU A 284 25.08 9.33 16.32
CA LEU A 284 24.04 8.33 16.56
C LEU A 284 24.71 7.08 17.10
N ASN A 285 24.35 6.66 18.31
CA ASN A 285 24.90 5.48 18.96
C ASN A 285 23.79 4.47 19.25
N GLY A 286 23.20 3.89 18.21
CA GLY A 286 22.23 2.79 18.33
C GLY A 286 20.78 3.22 18.52
N LEU A 287 20.50 4.49 18.82
CA LEU A 287 19.13 4.99 18.90
C LEU A 287 18.43 4.84 17.55
N PHE A 288 17.17 4.43 17.56
CA PHE A 288 16.41 4.02 16.37
C PHE A 288 17.09 2.92 15.53
N LYS A 289 18.04 2.18 16.13
CA LYS A 289 18.86 1.16 15.48
C LYS A 289 19.70 1.70 14.31
N VAL A 290 20.15 2.94 14.48
CA VAL A 290 21.11 3.61 13.59
C VAL A 290 22.37 3.96 14.38
N LYS A 291 23.53 3.66 13.80
CA LYS A 291 24.84 4.01 14.34
C LYS A 291 25.64 4.78 13.28
N GLY A 292 26.20 5.92 13.64
CA GLY A 292 26.95 6.75 12.70
C GLY A 292 27.17 8.17 13.20
N ARG A 293 27.70 9.02 12.32
CA ARG A 293 27.96 10.43 12.59
C ARG A 293 27.60 11.28 11.38
N ALA A 294 27.10 12.48 11.60
CA ALA A 294 26.99 13.53 10.61
C ALA A 294 27.65 14.80 11.16
N ASN A 295 28.50 15.46 10.39
CA ASN A 295 29.11 16.72 10.81
C ASN A 295 29.23 17.68 9.62
N GLY A 296 29.27 18.97 9.90
CA GLY A 296 29.24 19.94 8.83
C GLY A 296 29.06 21.38 9.29
N LYS A 297 28.72 22.24 8.32
CA LYS A 297 28.50 23.66 8.52
C LYS A 297 27.22 24.11 7.84
N ILE A 298 26.53 25.05 8.47
CA ILE A 298 25.37 25.75 7.90
C ILE A 298 25.63 27.26 8.00
N GLN A 299 25.69 27.95 6.86
CA GLN A 299 25.88 29.40 6.81
C GLN A 299 25.03 30.01 5.68
N ALA A 300 24.24 31.04 5.99
CA ALA A 300 23.47 31.79 4.99
C ALA A 300 22.62 30.92 4.03
N LYS A 301 22.03 29.83 4.55
CA LYS A 301 21.29 28.76 3.82
C LYS A 301 22.14 27.78 3.02
N GLU A 302 23.46 27.94 2.97
CA GLU A 302 24.35 26.91 2.43
C GLU A 302 24.65 25.86 3.49
N LEU A 303 24.63 24.61 3.08
CA LEU A 303 24.95 23.41 3.85
C LEU A 303 26.21 22.78 3.24
N SER A 304 27.13 22.32 4.09
CA SER A 304 28.19 21.38 3.72
C SER A 304 28.29 20.36 4.84
N ALA A 305 28.04 19.08 4.57
CA ALA A 305 28.02 18.06 5.59
C ALA A 305 28.51 16.70 5.11
N ASP A 306 29.29 16.03 5.94
CA ASP A 306 29.71 14.65 5.76
C ASP A 306 28.90 13.75 6.70
N ILE A 307 28.31 12.71 6.14
CA ILE A 307 27.49 11.73 6.84
C ILE A 307 28.11 10.36 6.67
N ALA A 308 28.44 9.71 7.78
CA ALA A 308 28.95 8.34 7.83
C ALA A 308 28.05 7.51 8.75
N LEU A 309 27.15 6.72 8.15
CA LEU A 309 26.31 5.76 8.86
C LEU A 309 26.99 4.39 8.83
N GLU A 310 27.46 3.93 9.97
CA GLU A 310 28.15 2.64 10.11
C GLU A 310 27.17 1.47 10.01
N LYS A 311 25.98 1.63 10.60
CA LYS A 311 24.97 0.57 10.65
C LYS A 311 23.56 1.15 10.72
N ILE A 312 22.66 0.60 9.92
CA ILE A 312 21.24 0.91 9.85
C ILE A 312 20.48 -0.41 9.82
N ASP A 313 19.69 -0.71 10.85
CA ASP A 313 18.86 -1.91 10.89
C ASP A 313 17.59 -1.72 10.05
N LEU A 314 17.53 -2.39 8.90
CA LEU A 314 16.44 -2.22 7.94
C LEU A 314 15.13 -2.83 8.43
N LYS A 315 15.17 -3.79 9.35
CA LYS A 315 13.96 -4.36 9.96
C LYS A 315 13.21 -3.34 10.81
N SER A 316 13.96 -2.52 11.54
CA SER A 316 13.43 -1.46 12.39
C SER A 316 12.86 -0.30 11.58
N LEU A 317 13.51 0.05 10.46
CA LEU A 317 13.04 1.05 9.50
C LEU A 317 11.88 0.54 8.62
N GLY A 318 11.89 -0.75 8.25
CA GLY A 318 10.86 -1.41 7.47
C GLY A 318 9.48 -1.34 8.11
N ALA A 319 9.43 -1.27 9.45
CA ALA A 319 8.20 -1.04 10.20
C ALA A 319 7.53 0.32 9.92
N LEU A 320 8.23 1.27 9.30
CA LEU A 320 7.70 2.58 8.89
C LEU A 320 7.09 2.56 7.48
N ILE A 321 7.36 1.51 6.69
CA ILE A 321 6.86 1.35 5.32
C ILE A 321 5.45 0.72 5.36
N SER A 322 4.56 1.11 4.43
CA SER A 322 3.22 0.53 4.35
C SER A 322 3.28 -0.96 4.01
N LYS A 323 2.53 -1.76 4.77
CA LYS A 323 2.38 -3.21 4.52
C LYS A 323 1.65 -3.54 3.21
N ASP A 324 0.96 -2.56 2.63
CA ASP A 324 0.32 -2.72 1.33
C ASP A 324 1.36 -2.92 0.21
N ILE A 325 2.54 -2.30 0.36
CA ILE A 325 3.61 -2.31 -0.63
C ILE A 325 4.58 -3.48 -0.37
N LEU A 326 5.09 -3.60 0.86
CA LEU A 326 6.04 -4.63 1.28
C LEU A 326 5.53 -5.35 2.51
N ARG A 327 5.59 -6.69 2.52
CA ARG A 327 5.25 -7.46 3.72
C ARG A 327 6.33 -7.32 4.79
N ASP A 328 7.59 -7.37 4.36
CA ASP A 328 8.75 -7.27 5.23
C ASP A 328 9.99 -6.79 4.45
N ILE A 329 10.93 -6.18 5.18
CA ILE A 329 12.28 -5.85 4.72
C ILE A 329 13.23 -5.99 5.91
N SER A 330 14.36 -6.65 5.70
CA SER A 330 15.37 -6.85 6.74
C SER A 330 16.79 -6.87 6.16
N GLY A 331 17.79 -6.83 7.03
CA GLY A 331 19.20 -6.70 6.67
C GLY A 331 19.78 -5.45 7.33
N ASP A 332 21.03 -5.17 7.00
CA ASP A 332 21.76 -4.00 7.47
C ASP A 332 22.11 -3.09 6.29
N ALA A 333 22.22 -1.78 6.55
CA ALA A 333 22.79 -0.84 5.59
C ALA A 333 23.85 0.05 6.24
N SER A 334 24.81 0.50 5.44
CA SER A 334 25.79 1.52 5.80
C SER A 334 25.84 2.58 4.71
N ALA A 335 26.18 3.82 5.05
CA ALA A 335 26.19 4.91 4.10
C ALA A 335 27.37 5.86 4.34
N THR A 336 27.91 6.40 3.25
CA THR A 336 28.85 7.53 3.29
C THR A 336 28.35 8.54 2.28
N LEU A 337 27.86 9.68 2.76
CA LEU A 337 27.23 10.72 1.95
C LEU A 337 27.87 12.08 2.23
N HIS A 338 27.95 12.91 1.21
CA HIS A 338 28.35 14.31 1.27
C HIS A 338 27.20 15.17 0.76
N LEU A 339 26.77 16.13 1.57
CA LEU A 339 25.71 17.09 1.24
C LEU A 339 26.32 18.46 1.05
N SER A 340 25.99 19.16 -0.03
CA SER A 340 26.49 20.50 -0.32
C SER A 340 25.46 21.39 -1.02
N GLY A 341 25.54 22.71 -0.87
CA GLY A 341 24.68 23.67 -1.58
C GLY A 341 23.54 24.23 -0.73
N ASP A 342 22.44 24.66 -1.34
CA ASP A 342 21.31 25.26 -0.62
C ASP A 342 20.60 24.22 0.26
N ILE A 343 20.32 24.53 1.52
CA ILE A 343 19.67 23.62 2.47
C ILE A 343 18.27 23.15 2.02
N SER A 344 17.60 23.92 1.16
CA SER A 344 16.31 23.55 0.57
C SER A 344 16.43 22.57 -0.61
N ASP A 345 17.58 22.51 -1.26
CA ASP A 345 17.90 21.59 -2.37
C ASP A 345 19.40 21.24 -2.41
N PRO A 346 19.89 20.48 -1.41
CA PRO A 346 21.31 20.16 -1.36
C PRO A 346 21.65 19.10 -2.39
N ARG A 347 22.81 19.25 -3.02
CA ARG A 347 23.46 18.20 -3.79
C ARG A 347 23.92 17.08 -2.85
N ILE A 348 23.54 15.85 -3.17
CA ILE A 348 23.87 14.64 -2.41
C ILE A 348 24.81 13.79 -3.26
N GLU A 349 25.93 13.39 -2.68
CA GLU A 349 26.94 12.55 -3.32
C GLU A 349 27.34 11.42 -2.37
N GLY A 350 27.63 10.23 -2.87
CA GLY A 350 28.17 9.15 -2.03
C GLY A 350 27.63 7.77 -2.38
N ARG A 351 27.64 6.87 -1.38
CA ARG A 351 27.18 5.49 -1.56
C ARG A 351 26.46 4.94 -0.33
N ILE A 352 25.56 4.00 -0.58
CA ILE A 352 24.84 3.21 0.42
C ILE A 352 25.08 1.74 0.10
N LEU A 353 25.59 0.99 1.07
CA LEU A 353 25.85 -0.44 0.97
C LEU A 353 24.82 -1.18 1.81
N PHE A 354 24.22 -2.21 1.23
CA PHE A 354 23.26 -3.09 1.87
C PHE A 354 23.88 -4.47 2.03
N SER A 355 23.71 -5.05 3.22
CA SER A 355 24.21 -6.38 3.57
C SER A 355 23.12 -7.27 4.15
N ASP A 356 23.16 -8.55 3.79
CA ASP A 356 22.13 -9.53 4.14
C ASP A 356 20.69 -9.04 3.85
N LEU A 357 20.50 -8.29 2.75
CA LEU A 357 19.23 -7.66 2.40
C LEU A 357 18.20 -8.72 2.01
N ILE A 358 17.05 -8.71 2.69
CA ILE A 358 15.90 -9.57 2.39
C ILE A 358 14.68 -8.68 2.16
N ILE A 359 13.97 -8.90 1.06
CA ILE A 359 12.75 -8.18 0.70
C ILE A 359 11.62 -9.19 0.50
N ASP A 360 10.51 -9.01 1.20
CA ASP A 360 9.29 -9.82 1.06
C ASP A 360 8.20 -8.97 0.38
N PRO A 361 8.04 -9.07 -0.96
CA PRO A 361 7.07 -8.28 -1.69
C PRO A 361 5.63 -8.69 -1.33
N ASN A 362 4.71 -7.73 -1.29
CA ASN A 362 3.30 -8.04 -1.04
C ASN A 362 2.51 -8.38 -2.31
N LEU A 363 2.97 -7.88 -3.46
CA LEU A 363 2.24 -7.86 -4.73
C LEU A 363 2.94 -8.68 -5.81
N TYR A 364 2.15 -9.45 -6.56
CA TYR A 364 2.48 -10.23 -7.77
C TYR A 364 3.56 -11.32 -7.66
N VAL A 365 4.70 -11.05 -7.02
CA VAL A 365 5.77 -12.00 -6.76
C VAL A 365 5.44 -12.79 -5.49
N LEU A 366 5.58 -14.12 -5.54
CA LEU A 366 5.31 -14.99 -4.39
C LEU A 366 6.53 -15.22 -3.50
N GLU A 367 7.71 -15.14 -4.08
CA GLU A 367 8.99 -15.40 -3.42
C GLU A 367 9.52 -14.20 -2.66
N LYS A 368 10.23 -14.49 -1.56
CA LYS A 368 11.11 -13.52 -0.92
C LYS A 368 12.40 -13.39 -1.75
N MET A 369 12.91 -12.18 -1.82
CA MET A 369 14.19 -11.86 -2.44
C MET A 369 15.26 -11.83 -1.35
N GLY A 370 16.39 -12.50 -1.58
CA GLY A 370 17.55 -12.49 -0.71
C GLY A 370 17.71 -13.70 0.21
N PRO A 371 18.76 -13.69 1.05
CA PRO A 371 19.66 -12.54 1.32
C PRO A 371 20.58 -12.19 0.13
N PHE A 372 20.88 -10.90 -0.05
CA PHE A 372 21.83 -10.41 -1.05
C PHE A 372 22.54 -9.11 -0.61
N GLU A 373 23.67 -8.81 -1.25
CA GLU A 373 24.40 -7.55 -1.06
C GLU A 373 24.03 -6.59 -2.20
N ALA A 374 23.89 -5.30 -1.92
CA ALA A 374 23.60 -4.28 -2.94
C ALA A 374 24.35 -2.98 -2.67
N GLU A 375 24.67 -2.24 -3.73
CA GLU A 375 25.29 -0.93 -3.64
C GLU A 375 24.49 0.09 -4.45
N ILE A 376 24.10 1.17 -3.78
CA ILE A 376 23.53 2.36 -4.41
C ILE A 376 24.58 3.46 -4.39
N THR A 377 24.93 3.98 -5.55
CA THR A 377 25.78 5.17 -5.71
C THR A 377 24.91 6.38 -6.04
N ILE A 378 25.31 7.55 -5.55
CA ILE A 378 24.68 8.83 -5.84
C ILE A 378 25.78 9.74 -6.39
N SER A 379 25.65 10.14 -7.65
CA SER A 379 26.58 11.05 -8.31
C SER A 379 25.91 11.97 -9.31
N ASP A 380 26.18 13.28 -9.21
CA ASP A 380 25.66 14.30 -10.12
C ASP A 380 24.12 14.29 -10.23
N GLY A 381 23.43 14.04 -9.12
CA GLY A 381 21.96 13.95 -9.09
C GLY A 381 21.39 12.67 -9.69
N VAL A 382 22.23 11.68 -10.04
CA VAL A 382 21.81 10.36 -10.49
C VAL A 382 22.02 9.36 -9.35
N VAL A 383 21.01 8.56 -9.07
CA VAL A 383 21.03 7.45 -8.13
C VAL A 383 21.08 6.15 -8.93
N GLU A 384 22.09 5.33 -8.70
CA GLU A 384 22.31 4.09 -9.44
C GLU A 384 22.44 2.91 -8.48
N LEU A 385 21.60 1.89 -8.67
CA LEU A 385 21.79 0.57 -8.12
C LEU A 385 22.62 -0.23 -9.13
N SER A 386 23.86 -0.56 -8.74
CA SER A 386 24.75 -1.37 -9.57
C SER A 386 24.14 -2.75 -9.86
N PRO A 387 24.43 -3.38 -11.03
CA PRO A 387 23.95 -4.72 -11.35
C PRO A 387 24.23 -5.71 -10.22
N THR A 388 23.17 -6.12 -9.55
CA THR A 388 23.19 -6.90 -8.32
C THR A 388 22.58 -8.27 -8.59
N ILE A 389 23.24 -9.32 -8.08
CA ILE A 389 22.71 -10.68 -8.15
C ILE A 389 21.84 -10.93 -6.91
N VAL A 390 20.57 -11.22 -7.13
CA VAL A 390 19.58 -11.43 -6.08
C VAL A 390 19.09 -12.87 -6.14
N ASN A 391 19.19 -13.59 -5.03
CA ASN A 391 18.61 -14.92 -4.93
C ASN A 391 17.08 -14.82 -4.77
N ILE A 392 16.31 -15.48 -5.63
CA ILE A 392 14.85 -15.50 -5.57
C ILE A 392 14.30 -16.82 -6.15
N GLY A 393 13.40 -17.45 -5.42
CA GLY A 393 12.75 -18.68 -5.87
C GLY A 393 13.72 -19.84 -6.05
N THR A 394 13.92 -20.27 -7.30
CA THR A 394 14.78 -21.42 -7.64
C THR A 394 16.18 -21.04 -8.09
N GLY A 395 16.53 -19.75 -8.17
CA GLY A 395 17.84 -19.32 -8.65
C GLY A 395 18.09 -17.83 -8.44
N ASP A 396 18.92 -17.26 -9.31
CA ASP A 396 19.41 -15.89 -9.18
C ASP A 396 18.94 -14.98 -10.31
N ILE A 397 18.60 -13.74 -9.99
CA ILE A 397 18.28 -12.69 -10.95
C ILE A 397 19.36 -11.63 -10.94
N SER A 398 19.51 -10.91 -12.05
CA SER A 398 20.22 -9.64 -12.10
C SER A 398 19.23 -8.49 -12.00
N LEU A 399 19.46 -7.59 -11.05
CA LEU A 399 18.69 -6.38 -10.83
C LEU A 399 19.62 -5.17 -10.93
N ALA A 400 19.27 -4.19 -11.75
CA ALA A 400 19.92 -2.89 -11.79
C ALA A 400 18.86 -1.80 -11.85
N ALA A 401 19.15 -0.62 -11.32
CA ALA A 401 18.22 0.50 -11.39
C ALA A 401 18.95 1.84 -11.48
N THR A 402 18.31 2.82 -12.10
CA THR A 402 18.78 4.22 -12.14
C THR A 402 17.61 5.14 -11.87
N ALA A 403 17.85 6.28 -11.24
CA ALA A 403 16.84 7.30 -10.97
C ALA A 403 17.48 8.69 -10.89
N ASN A 404 16.69 9.72 -11.12
CA ASN A 404 17.11 11.12 -10.93
C ASN A 404 16.71 11.60 -9.53
N LEU A 405 17.61 12.26 -8.82
CA LEU A 405 17.40 12.84 -7.49
C LEU A 405 17.50 14.37 -7.56
N ALA A 406 16.41 15.05 -7.26
CA ALA A 406 16.36 16.51 -7.14
C ALA A 406 15.36 16.90 -6.05
N ARG A 407 15.65 17.94 -5.25
CA ARG A 407 14.77 18.45 -4.18
C ARG A 407 14.25 17.35 -3.24
N TRP A 408 15.14 16.43 -2.86
CA TRP A 408 14.81 15.26 -2.02
C TRP A 408 13.79 14.28 -2.63
N GLN A 409 13.58 14.32 -3.95
CA GLN A 409 12.64 13.45 -4.66
C GLN A 409 13.33 12.63 -5.74
N LEU A 410 12.98 11.34 -5.81
CA LEU A 410 13.35 10.45 -6.90
C LEU A 410 12.35 10.59 -8.05
N SER A 411 12.86 10.60 -9.27
CA SER A 411 12.10 10.68 -10.52
C SER A 411 12.76 9.82 -11.61
N ASP A 412 12.03 9.53 -12.68
CA ASP A 412 12.52 8.78 -13.86
C ASP A 412 13.22 7.45 -13.51
N ILE A 413 12.61 6.67 -12.61
CA ILE A 413 13.18 5.42 -12.13
C ILE A 413 13.16 4.40 -13.28
N LYS A 414 14.32 3.92 -13.70
CA LYS A 414 14.47 2.83 -14.68
C LYS A 414 15.00 1.60 -13.98
N VAL A 415 14.32 0.47 -14.16
CA VAL A 415 14.69 -0.81 -13.57
C VAL A 415 14.96 -1.81 -14.69
N PHE A 416 16.07 -2.52 -14.55
CA PHE A 416 16.46 -3.63 -15.41
C PHE A 416 16.44 -4.90 -14.58
N PHE A 417 15.69 -5.88 -15.04
CA PHE A 417 15.53 -7.17 -14.41
C PHE A 417 15.83 -8.25 -15.43
N SER A 418 16.64 -9.24 -15.07
CA SER A 418 16.93 -10.39 -15.92
C SER A 418 17.04 -11.65 -15.07
N THR A 419 16.33 -12.71 -15.46
CA THR A 419 16.50 -14.03 -14.84
C THR A 419 17.72 -14.74 -15.40
N LEU A 420 18.63 -15.21 -14.54
CA LEU A 420 19.77 -16.02 -14.98
C LEU A 420 19.34 -17.47 -15.29
N GLU A 421 20.17 -18.25 -16.00
CA GLU A 421 19.78 -19.51 -16.68
C GLU A 421 18.83 -20.44 -15.90
N LYS A 422 19.09 -20.65 -14.60
CA LYS A 422 18.33 -21.58 -13.74
C LYS A 422 17.24 -20.91 -12.92
N ALA A 423 17.17 -19.59 -12.93
CA ALA A 423 16.22 -18.84 -12.13
C ALA A 423 14.83 -18.86 -12.77
N SER A 424 13.84 -19.18 -11.96
CA SER A 424 12.43 -18.97 -12.27
C SER A 424 11.76 -18.36 -11.04
N ILE A 425 10.78 -17.49 -11.27
CA ILE A 425 10.03 -16.79 -10.20
C ILE A 425 8.55 -17.11 -10.36
N ARG A 426 7.81 -17.28 -9.26
CA ARG A 426 6.36 -17.44 -9.38
C ARG A 426 5.67 -16.10 -9.31
N LEU A 427 4.86 -15.86 -10.34
CA LEU A 427 3.94 -14.75 -10.37
C LEU A 427 2.51 -15.22 -10.12
N LYS A 428 1.75 -14.37 -9.43
CA LYS A 428 0.29 -14.44 -9.35
C LYS A 428 -0.31 -13.10 -9.73
N GLY A 429 -1.51 -13.10 -10.25
CA GLY A 429 -2.28 -11.88 -10.52
C GLY A 429 -3.03 -11.94 -11.83
N THR A 430 -3.74 -10.86 -12.10
CA THR A 430 -4.56 -10.67 -13.28
C THR A 430 -4.12 -9.39 -13.98
N ILE A 431 -3.85 -9.48 -15.27
CA ILE A 431 -3.55 -8.35 -16.15
C ILE A 431 -4.46 -8.46 -17.38
N GLY A 432 -5.43 -7.56 -17.50
CA GLY A 432 -6.52 -7.70 -18.46
C GLY A 432 -7.29 -9.00 -18.22
N GLY A 433 -7.50 -9.79 -19.28
CA GLY A 433 -8.07 -11.13 -19.19
C GLY A 433 -7.08 -12.26 -18.92
N LEU A 434 -5.78 -11.97 -18.75
CA LEU A 434 -4.78 -12.98 -18.39
C LEU A 434 -4.73 -13.12 -16.87
N THR A 435 -5.08 -14.29 -16.36
CA THR A 435 -4.98 -14.59 -14.92
C THR A 435 -4.02 -15.74 -14.69
N THR A 436 -3.17 -15.60 -13.68
CA THR A 436 -2.30 -16.67 -13.23
C THR A 436 -2.23 -16.75 -11.71
N ASP A 437 -2.08 -17.98 -11.22
CA ASP A 437 -1.92 -18.29 -9.81
C ASP A 437 -0.68 -19.17 -9.63
N GLY A 438 0.48 -18.50 -9.52
CA GLY A 438 1.76 -19.13 -9.22
C GLY A 438 2.50 -19.73 -10.42
N ILE A 439 2.37 -19.14 -11.62
CA ILE A 439 3.15 -19.57 -12.80
C ILE A 439 4.63 -19.21 -12.65
N TRP A 440 5.50 -20.15 -12.95
CA TRP A 440 6.94 -19.93 -13.04
C TRP A 440 7.29 -19.15 -14.29
N ILE A 441 8.06 -18.08 -14.14
CA ILE A 441 8.49 -17.22 -15.22
C ILE A 441 10.01 -17.06 -15.28
N LYS A 442 10.51 -16.84 -16.48
CA LYS A 442 11.84 -16.30 -16.79
C LYS A 442 11.66 -15.06 -17.64
N GLY A 443 12.57 -14.09 -17.59
CA GLY A 443 12.44 -12.94 -18.46
C GLY A 443 13.52 -11.89 -18.31
N ASP A 444 13.56 -11.04 -19.33
CA ASP A 444 14.36 -9.83 -19.42
C ASP A 444 13.39 -8.65 -19.51
N ILE A 445 13.25 -7.91 -18.41
CA ILE A 445 12.28 -6.83 -18.25
C ILE A 445 13.01 -5.50 -18.05
N LYS A 446 12.47 -4.49 -18.72
CA LYS A 446 12.80 -3.09 -18.51
C LYS A 446 11.54 -2.39 -18.04
N ALA A 447 11.64 -1.70 -16.92
CA ALA A 447 10.56 -0.86 -16.42
C ALA A 447 11.03 0.59 -16.32
N ALA A 448 10.16 1.55 -16.65
CA ALA A 448 10.38 2.97 -16.44
C ALA A 448 9.19 3.53 -15.66
N ILE A 449 9.45 4.23 -14.56
CA ILE A 449 8.45 4.72 -13.62
C ILE A 449 8.70 6.22 -13.43
N SER A 450 7.70 7.02 -13.77
CA SER A 450 7.68 8.47 -13.53
C SER A 450 6.39 8.87 -12.80
N SER A 451 6.21 10.16 -12.54
CA SER A 451 4.92 10.68 -12.04
C SER A 451 3.79 10.49 -13.05
N ASP A 452 4.12 10.44 -14.34
CA ASP A 452 3.15 10.58 -15.43
C ASP A 452 2.87 9.25 -16.13
N PHE A 453 3.72 8.24 -15.93
CA PHE A 453 3.55 6.93 -16.56
C PHE A 453 4.32 5.82 -15.85
N ILE A 454 3.86 4.60 -16.05
CA ILE A 454 4.60 3.36 -15.78
C ILE A 454 4.71 2.63 -17.10
N GLU A 455 5.92 2.35 -17.57
CA GLU A 455 6.18 1.55 -18.77
C GLU A 455 6.88 0.26 -18.37
N ILE A 456 6.40 -0.88 -18.88
CA ILE A 456 7.02 -2.19 -18.68
C ILE A 456 7.13 -2.87 -20.03
N GLY A 457 8.35 -3.23 -20.43
CA GLY A 457 8.60 -3.93 -21.68
C GLY A 457 9.68 -4.99 -21.56
N GLY A 458 9.67 -5.93 -22.49
CA GLY A 458 10.66 -7.00 -22.54
C GLY A 458 10.11 -8.35 -22.93
N ASN A 459 10.88 -9.39 -22.61
CA ASN A 459 10.57 -10.78 -22.96
C ASN A 459 10.25 -11.56 -21.69
N ILE A 460 9.18 -12.34 -21.73
CA ILE A 460 8.78 -13.24 -20.65
C ILE A 460 8.60 -14.64 -21.23
N LEU A 461 9.27 -15.62 -20.64
CA LEU A 461 9.00 -17.03 -20.81
C LEU A 461 8.15 -17.50 -19.62
N LEU A 462 6.91 -17.91 -19.89
CA LEU A 462 6.11 -18.66 -18.92
C LEU A 462 6.61 -20.10 -18.94
N ASP A 463 7.34 -20.54 -17.92
CA ASP A 463 8.10 -21.80 -17.92
C ASP A 463 7.22 -23.01 -17.53
N ASN A 464 6.46 -22.87 -16.44
CA ASN A 464 5.63 -23.94 -15.89
C ASN A 464 4.48 -23.38 -15.04
N GLY A 465 3.25 -23.81 -15.30
CA GLY A 465 2.10 -23.46 -14.49
C GLY A 465 0.80 -23.40 -15.30
N ALA A 466 -0.17 -22.64 -14.79
CA ALA A 466 -1.46 -22.45 -15.43
C ALA A 466 -1.68 -20.98 -15.80
N LEU A 467 -2.15 -20.77 -17.03
CA LEU A 467 -2.59 -19.49 -17.56
C LEU A 467 -4.08 -19.59 -17.89
N GLU A 468 -4.86 -18.67 -17.35
CA GLU A 468 -6.28 -18.49 -17.66
C GLU A 468 -6.43 -17.27 -18.56
N VAL A 469 -7.23 -17.41 -19.61
CA VAL A 469 -7.47 -16.36 -20.59
C VAL A 469 -8.97 -16.13 -20.65
N ASP A 470 -9.45 -15.08 -20.01
CA ASP A 470 -10.84 -14.63 -20.08
C ASP A 470 -10.99 -13.54 -21.16
N PRO A 471 -11.63 -13.83 -22.30
CA PRO A 471 -11.91 -12.85 -23.34
C PRO A 471 -12.57 -11.56 -22.83
N ASN A 472 -13.45 -11.66 -21.83
CA ASN A 472 -14.18 -10.51 -21.32
C ASN A 472 -13.31 -9.59 -20.47
N GLY A 473 -12.25 -10.11 -19.85
CA GLY A 473 -11.31 -9.33 -19.04
C GLY A 473 -10.46 -8.35 -19.86
N PHE A 474 -10.49 -8.44 -21.19
CA PHE A 474 -9.80 -7.53 -22.10
C PHE A 474 -10.69 -6.38 -22.61
N VAL A 475 -11.99 -6.41 -22.33
CA VAL A 475 -12.93 -5.38 -22.77
C VAL A 475 -12.90 -4.21 -21.79
N PHE A 476 -12.44 -3.05 -22.26
CA PHE A 476 -12.35 -1.85 -21.43
C PHE A 476 -13.74 -1.27 -21.16
N THR A 477 -14.03 -0.94 -19.90
CA THR A 477 -15.25 -0.20 -19.54
C THR A 477 -14.87 1.24 -19.16
N GLU A 478 -15.51 2.22 -19.80
CA GLU A 478 -15.24 3.67 -19.66
C GLU A 478 -15.39 4.24 -18.23
N ASN A 479 -15.82 3.43 -17.25
CA ASN A 479 -16.15 3.87 -15.89
C ASN A 479 -14.99 3.87 -14.89
N THR A 480 -13.75 3.62 -15.33
CA THR A 480 -12.58 3.73 -14.44
C THR A 480 -12.00 5.13 -14.53
N GLN A 481 -11.99 5.87 -13.40
CA GLN A 481 -11.33 7.16 -13.29
C GLN A 481 -9.91 7.07 -13.87
N SER A 482 -9.51 8.05 -14.67
CA SER A 482 -8.17 8.11 -15.25
C SER A 482 -7.13 7.90 -14.13
N PRO A 483 -6.29 6.85 -14.22
CA PRO A 483 -5.31 6.55 -13.19
C PRO A 483 -4.33 7.73 -13.06
N VAL A 484 -3.83 7.97 -11.85
CA VAL A 484 -2.88 9.05 -11.56
C VAL A 484 -1.59 8.91 -12.39
N SER A 485 -1.19 7.66 -12.70
CA SER A 485 -0.09 7.35 -13.62
C SER A 485 -0.50 6.16 -14.51
N PRO A 486 -0.79 6.36 -15.81
CA PRO A 486 -1.18 5.28 -16.72
C PRO A 486 -0.06 4.25 -16.94
N LEU A 487 -0.47 2.98 -17.06
CA LEU A 487 0.40 1.86 -17.42
C LEU A 487 0.52 1.67 -18.94
N TYR A 488 1.74 1.48 -19.41
CA TYR A 488 2.11 1.08 -20.76
C TYR A 488 2.82 -0.28 -20.71
N LEU A 489 2.31 -1.28 -21.41
CA LEU A 489 2.91 -2.62 -21.51
C LEU A 489 3.35 -2.89 -22.94
N ASN A 490 4.52 -3.48 -23.12
CA ASN A 490 4.98 -4.03 -24.40
C ASN A 490 5.80 -5.31 -24.16
N LEU A 491 5.11 -6.44 -24.10
CA LEU A 491 5.68 -7.71 -23.71
C LEU A 491 5.64 -8.71 -24.86
N THR A 492 6.75 -9.42 -25.07
CA THR A 492 6.77 -10.64 -25.87
C THR A 492 6.73 -11.84 -24.92
N VAL A 493 5.70 -12.66 -25.04
CA VAL A 493 5.45 -13.81 -24.18
C VAL A 493 5.69 -15.09 -24.97
N THR A 494 6.56 -15.94 -24.44
CA THR A 494 6.83 -17.30 -24.93
C THR A 494 6.49 -18.32 -23.84
N PHE A 495 6.41 -19.59 -24.22
CA PHE A 495 5.91 -20.65 -23.34
C PHE A 495 6.89 -21.82 -23.23
N GLY A 496 7.00 -22.36 -22.03
CA GLY A 496 7.77 -23.54 -21.72
C GLY A 496 7.01 -24.82 -22.00
N LYS A 497 7.64 -25.95 -21.68
CA LYS A 497 7.10 -27.29 -21.99
C LYS A 497 5.94 -27.71 -21.09
N ASN A 498 5.68 -27.03 -19.97
CA ASN A 498 4.69 -27.45 -18.96
C ASN A 498 3.69 -26.34 -18.63
N VAL A 499 3.30 -25.53 -19.62
CA VAL A 499 2.28 -24.50 -19.42
C VAL A 499 0.91 -25.00 -19.87
N GLN A 500 -0.05 -24.98 -18.94
CA GLN A 500 -1.45 -25.30 -19.20
C GLN A 500 -2.23 -24.01 -19.44
N MET A 501 -3.04 -24.00 -20.50
CA MET A 501 -3.93 -22.89 -20.83
C MET A 501 -5.39 -23.29 -20.65
N TYR A 502 -6.20 -22.36 -20.15
CA TYR A 502 -7.64 -22.50 -19.97
C TYR A 502 -8.36 -21.29 -20.56
N ILE A 503 -9.33 -21.53 -21.44
CA ILE A 503 -10.16 -20.49 -22.06
C ILE A 503 -11.65 -20.86 -21.90
N PRO A 504 -12.54 -19.99 -21.39
CA PRO A 504 -12.27 -18.65 -20.84
C PRO A 504 -11.68 -18.66 -19.41
N GLY A 505 -11.67 -19.81 -18.73
CA GLY A 505 -11.16 -19.93 -17.35
C GLY A 505 -11.19 -21.37 -16.86
N LYS A 506 -10.70 -21.64 -15.64
CA LYS A 506 -10.59 -23.01 -15.11
C LYS A 506 -11.91 -23.67 -14.75
N ASP A 507 -12.95 -22.90 -14.40
CA ASP A 507 -14.23 -23.46 -13.93
C ASP A 507 -15.06 -24.06 -15.06
N ILE A 508 -15.15 -23.34 -16.18
CA ILE A 508 -15.83 -23.78 -17.41
C ILE A 508 -14.92 -23.45 -18.59
N SER A 509 -14.05 -24.38 -18.96
CA SER A 509 -13.13 -24.21 -20.09
C SER A 509 -13.76 -24.76 -21.37
N LEU A 510 -13.95 -23.91 -22.37
CA LEU A 510 -14.17 -24.37 -23.76
C LEU A 510 -12.94 -25.13 -24.26
N ILE A 511 -11.75 -24.60 -23.94
CA ILE A 511 -10.47 -25.17 -24.36
C ILE A 511 -9.58 -25.29 -23.12
N LYS A 512 -9.05 -26.49 -22.88
CA LYS A 512 -8.01 -26.74 -21.88
C LYS A 512 -6.89 -27.54 -22.52
N GLY A 513 -5.64 -27.12 -22.38
CA GLY A 513 -4.55 -27.85 -23.04
C GLY A 513 -3.16 -27.39 -22.67
N THR A 514 -2.17 -28.17 -23.08
CA THR A 514 -0.76 -27.84 -22.88
C THR A 514 -0.23 -27.07 -24.08
N LEU A 515 0.28 -25.87 -23.82
CA LEU A 515 0.83 -24.98 -24.84
C LEU A 515 2.09 -25.56 -25.48
N SER A 516 2.26 -25.30 -26.78
CA SER A 516 3.49 -25.58 -27.51
C SER A 516 4.54 -24.50 -27.24
N PRO A 517 5.83 -24.87 -27.03
CA PRO A 517 6.92 -23.91 -26.92
C PRO A 517 7.17 -23.05 -28.17
N THR A 518 6.59 -23.42 -29.32
CA THR A 518 6.60 -22.62 -30.54
C THR A 518 5.63 -21.45 -30.54
N SER A 519 4.72 -21.41 -29.55
CA SER A 519 3.74 -20.35 -29.41
C SER A 519 4.40 -19.04 -28.99
N ILE A 520 3.99 -17.93 -29.61
CA ILE A 520 4.49 -16.59 -29.30
C ILE A 520 3.31 -15.63 -29.28
N LEU A 521 3.25 -14.81 -28.23
CA LEU A 521 2.29 -13.72 -28.10
C LEU A 521 3.02 -12.40 -27.90
N THR A 522 2.44 -11.32 -28.44
CA THR A 522 2.82 -9.94 -28.15
C THR A 522 1.64 -9.26 -27.49
N VAL A 523 1.86 -8.70 -26.30
CA VAL A 523 0.86 -7.99 -25.51
C VAL A 523 1.26 -6.53 -25.43
N GLN A 524 0.42 -5.66 -25.96
CA GLN A 524 0.58 -4.21 -25.89
C GLN A 524 -0.64 -3.62 -25.21
N TYR A 525 -0.41 -2.74 -24.24
CA TYR A 525 -1.49 -2.09 -23.48
C TYR A 525 -1.11 -0.64 -23.21
N ASP A 526 -2.01 0.29 -23.49
CA ASP A 526 -1.92 1.70 -23.19
C ASP A 526 -3.16 2.07 -22.37
N GLN A 527 -3.00 2.12 -21.05
CA GLN A 527 -4.09 2.41 -20.13
C GLN A 527 -4.64 3.83 -20.29
N ALA A 528 -3.82 4.79 -20.75
CA ALA A 528 -4.28 6.17 -20.92
C ALA A 528 -5.31 6.29 -22.05
N LYS A 529 -5.14 5.52 -23.12
CA LYS A 529 -6.08 5.45 -24.26
C LYS A 529 -7.12 4.34 -24.12
N GLY A 530 -6.89 3.40 -23.21
CA GLY A 530 -7.65 2.14 -23.16
C GLY A 530 -7.36 1.23 -24.36
N ASP A 531 -6.24 1.45 -25.05
CA ASP A 531 -5.84 0.65 -26.21
C ASP A 531 -5.19 -0.65 -25.72
N LEU A 532 -5.63 -1.77 -26.28
CA LEU A 532 -5.06 -3.08 -26.05
C LEU A 532 -4.82 -3.72 -27.41
N ALA A 533 -3.70 -4.41 -27.57
CA ALA A 533 -3.46 -5.31 -28.68
C ALA A 533 -2.82 -6.61 -28.19
N VAL A 534 -3.47 -7.73 -28.49
CA VAL A 534 -2.94 -9.07 -28.23
C VAL A 534 -2.83 -9.80 -29.57
N ASN A 535 -1.60 -9.97 -30.03
CA ASN A 535 -1.30 -10.56 -31.32
C ASN A 535 -0.44 -11.80 -31.16
N GLY A 536 -0.71 -12.83 -31.95
CA GLY A 536 0.17 -13.99 -32.02
C GLY A 536 -0.53 -15.27 -32.40
N ASN A 537 0.18 -16.37 -32.25
CA ASN A 537 -0.33 -17.70 -32.53
C ASN A 537 -0.02 -18.61 -31.36
N ILE A 538 -1.06 -19.30 -30.89
CA ILE A 538 -1.00 -20.29 -29.84
C ILE A 538 -1.29 -21.66 -30.46
N GLU A 539 -0.45 -22.63 -30.14
CA GLU A 539 -0.63 -24.02 -30.53
C GLU A 539 -0.77 -24.89 -29.28
N LEU A 540 -1.74 -25.81 -29.28
CA LEU A 540 -1.92 -26.78 -28.20
C LEU A 540 -1.51 -28.17 -28.67
N ARG A 541 -0.58 -28.77 -27.93
CA ARG A 541 -0.03 -30.11 -28.24
C ARG A 541 -0.93 -31.24 -27.75
N SER A 542 -1.70 -30.98 -26.71
CA SER A 542 -2.61 -31.93 -26.10
C SER A 542 -3.63 -31.17 -25.27
N GLY A 543 -4.78 -31.79 -25.03
CA GLY A 543 -5.85 -31.16 -24.28
C GLY A 543 -7.21 -31.56 -24.82
N TYR A 544 -8.20 -30.72 -24.51
CA TYR A 544 -9.60 -30.97 -24.80
C TYR A 544 -10.28 -29.72 -25.30
N VAL A 545 -11.19 -29.95 -26.24
CA VAL A 545 -12.26 -29.03 -26.56
C VAL A 545 -13.54 -29.55 -25.93
N TYR A 546 -14.16 -28.74 -25.10
CA TYR A 546 -15.46 -29.02 -24.52
C TYR A 546 -16.56 -28.65 -25.52
N TYR A 547 -17.36 -29.62 -25.93
CA TYR A 547 -18.49 -29.38 -26.82
C TYR A 547 -19.64 -30.34 -26.48
N LEU A 548 -20.86 -29.79 -26.34
CA LEU A 548 -22.07 -30.55 -26.01
C LEU A 548 -21.90 -31.49 -24.80
N LEU A 549 -21.37 -30.97 -23.69
CA LEU A 549 -21.13 -31.75 -22.47
C LEU A 549 -20.13 -32.90 -22.63
N ARG A 550 -19.25 -32.83 -23.64
CA ARG A 550 -18.21 -33.83 -23.90
C ARG A 550 -16.85 -33.18 -24.13
N ASP A 551 -15.84 -33.85 -23.63
CA ASP A 551 -14.44 -33.49 -23.83
C ASP A 551 -13.91 -34.23 -25.07
N PHE A 552 -13.68 -33.51 -26.17
CA PHE A 552 -13.03 -34.04 -27.37
C PHE A 552 -11.52 -33.87 -27.24
N PHE A 553 -10.76 -34.96 -27.37
CA PHE A 553 -9.31 -34.95 -27.27
C PHE A 553 -8.69 -34.25 -28.48
N ILE A 554 -7.87 -33.22 -28.24
CA ILE A 554 -7.20 -32.44 -29.28
C ILE A 554 -6.16 -33.30 -29.99
N LYS A 555 -6.25 -33.37 -31.33
CA LYS A 555 -5.21 -33.89 -32.22
C LYS A 555 -4.39 -32.75 -32.81
N GLU A 556 -5.06 -31.67 -33.20
CA GLU A 556 -4.43 -30.43 -33.66
C GLU A 556 -5.27 -29.26 -33.15
N CYS A 557 -4.65 -28.24 -32.58
CA CYS A 557 -5.36 -27.01 -32.22
C CYS A 557 -4.44 -25.80 -32.33
N THR A 558 -4.87 -24.83 -33.11
CA THR A 558 -4.21 -23.56 -33.30
C THR A 558 -5.20 -22.43 -33.04
N ILE A 559 -4.80 -21.45 -32.25
CA ILE A 559 -5.57 -20.25 -31.94
C ILE A 559 -4.77 -19.06 -32.46
N GLU A 560 -5.36 -18.31 -33.39
CA GLU A 560 -4.82 -17.08 -33.94
C GLU A 560 -5.44 -15.90 -33.19
N LEU A 561 -4.59 -15.08 -32.55
CA LEU A 561 -4.98 -13.89 -31.82
C LEU A 561 -4.62 -12.66 -32.66
N SER A 562 -5.62 -11.84 -32.95
CA SER A 562 -5.45 -10.51 -33.50
C SER A 562 -6.49 -9.59 -32.85
N GLU A 563 -6.37 -9.51 -31.54
CA GLU A 563 -7.40 -8.93 -30.67
C GLU A 563 -7.06 -7.50 -30.28
N ASN A 564 -8.10 -6.72 -30.02
CA ASN A 564 -7.98 -5.36 -29.50
C ASN A 564 -9.04 -5.07 -28.44
N GLN A 565 -9.04 -3.86 -27.89
CA GLN A 565 -9.96 -3.45 -26.82
C GLN A 565 -11.45 -3.50 -27.21
N SER A 566 -11.76 -3.44 -28.51
CA SER A 566 -13.13 -3.43 -29.03
C SER A 566 -13.64 -4.83 -29.39
N LYS A 567 -12.74 -5.77 -29.68
CA LYS A 567 -13.06 -7.12 -30.08
C LYS A 567 -11.97 -8.06 -29.59
N PHE A 568 -12.37 -8.94 -28.66
CA PHE A 568 -11.56 -10.07 -28.21
C PHE A 568 -12.33 -11.36 -28.50
N ASN A 569 -12.20 -11.86 -29.73
CA ASN A 569 -12.83 -13.10 -30.18
C ASN A 569 -11.85 -13.82 -31.13
N PRO A 570 -10.84 -14.50 -30.56
CA PRO A 570 -9.80 -15.14 -31.33
C PRO A 570 -10.36 -16.29 -32.16
N VAL A 571 -9.60 -16.65 -33.20
CA VAL A 571 -10.04 -17.59 -34.22
C VAL A 571 -9.29 -18.91 -34.03
N MET A 572 -10.03 -20.00 -33.89
CA MET A 572 -9.49 -21.33 -33.65
C MET A 572 -9.66 -22.25 -34.86
N THR A 573 -8.59 -22.94 -35.22
CA THR A 573 -8.65 -24.16 -36.06
C THR A 573 -8.36 -25.35 -35.17
N VAL A 574 -9.26 -26.33 -35.13
CA VAL A 574 -9.13 -27.50 -34.26
C VAL A 574 -9.63 -28.78 -34.92
N ILE A 575 -8.90 -29.86 -34.68
CA ILE A 575 -9.29 -31.24 -34.93
C ILE A 575 -9.20 -31.97 -33.60
N ALA A 576 -10.33 -32.50 -33.14
CA ALA A 576 -10.42 -33.22 -31.89
C ALA A 576 -11.28 -34.48 -32.05
N GLU A 577 -11.05 -35.50 -31.23
CA GLU A 577 -11.68 -36.80 -31.36
C GLU A 577 -12.30 -37.27 -30.03
N LEU A 578 -13.41 -37.99 -30.14
CA LEU A 578 -14.09 -38.63 -29.02
C LEU A 578 -14.55 -40.02 -29.45
N MET A 579 -14.43 -41.00 -28.56
CA MET A 579 -14.99 -42.34 -28.76
C MET A 579 -16.27 -42.46 -27.94
N GLU A 580 -17.39 -42.80 -28.59
CA GLU A 580 -18.66 -43.06 -27.89
C GLU A 580 -19.29 -44.39 -28.31
N PRO A 581 -19.97 -45.09 -27.39
CA PRO A 581 -20.73 -46.28 -27.70
C PRO A 581 -22.03 -45.88 -28.40
N SER A 582 -22.38 -46.63 -29.43
CA SER A 582 -23.63 -46.55 -30.17
C SER A 582 -24.31 -47.92 -30.19
N LYS A 583 -25.55 -47.98 -30.67
CA LYS A 583 -26.30 -49.22 -30.93
C LYS A 583 -25.52 -50.19 -31.84
N ASP A 584 -24.66 -49.66 -32.71
CA ASP A 584 -23.85 -50.41 -33.67
C ASP A 584 -22.42 -50.73 -33.18
N GLY A 585 -22.09 -50.41 -31.93
CA GLY A 585 -20.75 -50.53 -31.38
C GLY A 585 -20.07 -49.18 -31.14
N MET A 586 -18.77 -49.20 -30.86
CA MET A 586 -18.00 -47.98 -30.63
C MET A 586 -17.86 -47.17 -31.92
N ILE A 587 -18.13 -45.88 -31.83
CA ILE A 587 -17.98 -44.93 -32.93
C ILE A 587 -16.92 -43.89 -32.56
N LYS A 588 -16.05 -43.57 -33.51
CA LYS A 588 -15.13 -42.43 -33.40
C LYS A 588 -15.83 -41.20 -33.94
N ILE A 589 -15.98 -40.16 -33.14
CA ILE A 589 -16.54 -38.88 -33.53
C ILE A 589 -15.38 -37.89 -33.63
N THR A 590 -15.19 -37.30 -34.81
CA THR A 590 -14.20 -36.25 -35.04
C THR A 590 -14.93 -34.90 -35.10
N LEU A 591 -14.50 -33.99 -34.23
CA LEU A 591 -14.87 -32.59 -34.18
C LEU A 591 -13.83 -31.80 -34.96
N SER A 592 -14.26 -31.10 -36.00
CA SER A 592 -13.40 -30.28 -36.85
C SER A 592 -13.95 -28.87 -36.95
N ALA A 593 -13.11 -27.87 -36.77
CA ALA A 593 -13.44 -26.48 -37.03
C ALA A 593 -12.26 -25.83 -37.71
N ASP A 594 -12.51 -25.13 -38.82
CA ASP A 594 -11.50 -24.34 -39.50
C ASP A 594 -11.83 -22.86 -39.35
N LYS A 595 -10.88 -22.12 -38.77
CA LYS A 595 -10.97 -20.67 -38.50
C LYS A 595 -12.31 -20.25 -37.87
N SER A 596 -12.75 -20.97 -36.84
CA SER A 596 -13.99 -20.69 -36.11
C SER A 596 -13.73 -19.71 -34.94
N PRO A 597 -14.47 -18.60 -34.83
CA PRO A 597 -14.39 -17.71 -33.66
C PRO A 597 -14.79 -18.42 -32.37
N ILE A 598 -14.09 -18.15 -31.26
CA ILE A 598 -14.36 -18.78 -29.95
C ILE A 598 -15.78 -18.49 -29.45
N ASP A 599 -16.29 -17.26 -29.57
CA ASP A 599 -17.60 -16.89 -29.01
C ASP A 599 -18.78 -17.55 -29.74
N ASN A 600 -18.57 -17.95 -30.99
CA ASN A 600 -19.56 -18.64 -31.81
C ASN A 600 -18.96 -19.92 -32.39
N PHE A 601 -18.37 -20.71 -31.50
CA PHE A 601 -17.74 -21.95 -31.86
C PHE A 601 -18.76 -22.93 -32.43
N ASN A 602 -18.67 -23.20 -33.73
CA ASN A 602 -19.60 -24.05 -34.47
C ASN A 602 -18.85 -25.12 -35.27
N PRO A 603 -18.40 -26.20 -34.61
CA PRO A 603 -17.63 -27.25 -35.26
C PRO A 603 -18.51 -28.16 -36.12
N VAL A 604 -17.89 -28.77 -37.13
CA VAL A 604 -18.47 -29.86 -37.92
C VAL A 604 -18.11 -31.19 -37.27
N LEU A 605 -19.14 -31.97 -36.96
CA LEU A 605 -19.00 -33.33 -36.44
C LEU A 605 -19.05 -34.34 -37.58
N SER A 606 -18.14 -35.29 -37.54
CA SER A 606 -18.11 -36.45 -38.43
C SER A 606 -17.85 -37.71 -37.60
N SER A 607 -18.16 -38.89 -38.14
CA SER A 607 -17.87 -40.13 -37.42
C SER A 607 -17.45 -41.29 -38.31
N VAL A 608 -16.80 -42.25 -37.69
CA VAL A 608 -16.46 -43.54 -38.26
C VAL A 608 -16.95 -44.64 -37.30
N PRO A 609 -17.91 -45.50 -37.69
CA PRO A 609 -18.68 -45.49 -38.94
C PRO A 609 -19.51 -44.20 -39.16
N PRO A 610 -19.85 -43.85 -40.42
CA PRO A 610 -20.58 -42.61 -40.74
C PRO A 610 -21.96 -42.55 -40.08
N LYS A 611 -22.24 -41.45 -39.38
CA LYS A 611 -23.55 -41.12 -38.81
C LYS A 611 -24.00 -39.75 -39.29
N SER A 612 -25.32 -39.55 -39.32
CA SER A 612 -25.90 -38.24 -39.61
C SER A 612 -25.67 -37.26 -38.45
N GLN A 613 -25.70 -35.96 -38.75
CA GLN A 613 -25.49 -34.92 -37.73
C GLN A 613 -26.54 -34.98 -36.61
N ILE A 614 -27.79 -35.34 -36.92
CA ILE A 614 -28.86 -35.51 -35.92
C ILE A 614 -28.56 -36.69 -34.99
N GLU A 615 -28.09 -37.82 -35.52
CA GLU A 615 -27.67 -38.98 -34.71
C GLU A 615 -26.48 -38.63 -33.81
N LEU A 616 -25.50 -37.88 -34.32
CA LEU A 616 -24.33 -37.45 -33.54
C LEU A 616 -24.73 -36.48 -32.43
N LEU A 617 -25.61 -35.52 -32.70
CA LEU A 617 -26.15 -34.61 -31.68
C LEU A 617 -26.93 -35.35 -30.60
N ALA A 618 -27.73 -36.36 -30.97
CA ALA A 618 -28.45 -37.21 -30.02
C ALA A 618 -27.50 -38.04 -29.14
N LEU A 619 -26.40 -38.53 -29.70
CA LEU A 619 -25.37 -39.27 -28.96
C LEU A 619 -24.62 -38.39 -27.96
N LEU A 620 -24.27 -37.15 -28.35
CA LEU A 620 -23.48 -36.22 -27.53
C LEU A 620 -24.32 -35.49 -26.46
N GLY A 621 -25.55 -35.08 -26.79
CA GLY A 621 -26.36 -34.16 -25.98
C GLY A 621 -27.14 -34.75 -24.80
N GLY A 622 -27.02 -36.05 -24.50
CA GLY A 622 -27.81 -36.66 -23.41
C GLY A 622 -27.95 -38.18 -23.42
N GLY A 623 -27.30 -38.87 -24.35
CA GLY A 623 -27.19 -40.32 -24.33
C GLY A 623 -28.39 -41.07 -24.92
N LEU A 624 -28.11 -42.35 -25.21
CA LEU A 624 -28.98 -43.39 -25.75
C LEU A 624 -30.38 -43.50 -25.10
N ALA A 625 -30.61 -42.92 -23.92
CA ALA A 625 -31.92 -42.81 -23.28
C ALA A 625 -32.97 -42.10 -24.15
N LEU A 626 -32.58 -41.08 -24.92
CA LEU A 626 -33.53 -40.39 -25.83
C LEU A 626 -33.93 -41.25 -27.04
N SER A 627 -33.09 -42.22 -27.44
CA SER A 627 -33.36 -43.09 -28.60
C SER A 627 -34.13 -44.36 -28.23
N GLU A 628 -34.16 -44.74 -26.95
CA GLU A 628 -34.95 -45.88 -26.46
C GLU A 628 -36.27 -45.46 -25.78
N LEU A 629 -36.35 -44.26 -25.20
CA LEU A 629 -37.58 -43.75 -24.55
C LEU A 629 -38.52 -42.97 -25.47
N ALA A 630 -38.07 -42.61 -26.68
CA ALA A 630 -38.89 -41.89 -27.67
C ALA A 630 -40.11 -42.68 -28.16
N GLU A 631 -40.21 -43.98 -27.85
CA GLU A 631 -41.41 -44.73 -28.19
C GLU A 631 -42.53 -44.61 -27.16
N ASN A 632 -42.34 -44.31 -25.86
CA ASN A 632 -43.51 -44.25 -24.93
C ASN A 632 -43.40 -43.57 -23.52
N THR A 633 -42.34 -42.87 -23.10
CA THR A 633 -42.37 -42.21 -21.76
C THR A 633 -41.62 -40.88 -21.67
N PRO A 634 -42.23 -39.79 -21.15
CA PRO A 634 -41.53 -38.52 -20.95
C PRO A 634 -40.56 -38.62 -19.75
N LEU A 635 -39.32 -38.16 -19.96
CA LEU A 635 -38.26 -38.07 -18.96
C LEU A 635 -38.67 -37.16 -17.79
N THR A 636 -38.24 -37.52 -16.58
CA THR A 636 -38.52 -36.72 -15.38
C THR A 636 -37.43 -35.68 -15.13
N LEU A 637 -37.82 -34.51 -14.61
CA LEU A 637 -36.94 -33.38 -14.28
C LEU A 637 -35.71 -33.78 -13.43
N ARG A 638 -35.78 -34.89 -12.70
CA ARG A 638 -34.71 -35.44 -11.88
C ARG A 638 -33.56 -36.06 -12.69
N GLU A 639 -33.85 -36.72 -13.80
CA GLU A 639 -32.85 -37.34 -14.71
C GLU A 639 -32.09 -36.27 -15.48
N ALA A 640 -32.79 -35.21 -15.91
CA ALA A 640 -32.18 -34.01 -16.48
C ALA A 640 -31.32 -33.24 -15.47
N VAL A 641 -31.74 -33.20 -14.19
CA VAL A 641 -30.96 -32.57 -13.12
C VAL A 641 -29.71 -33.39 -12.79
N ILE A 642 -29.77 -34.72 -12.69
CA ILE A 642 -28.60 -35.59 -12.44
C ILE A 642 -27.58 -35.51 -13.57
N ALA A 643 -28.02 -35.40 -14.83
CA ALA A 643 -27.16 -35.12 -15.97
C ALA A 643 -26.55 -33.70 -15.96
N SER A 644 -27.06 -32.79 -15.12
CA SER A 644 -26.58 -31.39 -15.03
C SER A 644 -25.88 -31.05 -13.70
N SER A 645 -26.05 -31.85 -12.64
CA SER A 645 -25.76 -31.42 -11.25
C SER A 645 -24.41 -31.84 -10.69
N GLU A 646 -23.63 -32.73 -11.33
CA GLU A 646 -22.30 -33.16 -10.82
C GLU A 646 -21.18 -33.20 -11.88
N PHE A 647 -21.13 -32.24 -12.80
CA PHE A 647 -19.99 -32.09 -13.72
C PHE A 647 -18.73 -31.44 -13.07
N PHE A 648 -18.79 -31.06 -11.79
CA PHE A 648 -17.72 -30.33 -11.11
C PHE A 648 -16.65 -31.21 -10.41
N THR A 649 -16.90 -32.50 -10.18
CA THR A 649 -15.99 -33.38 -9.40
C THR A 649 -14.93 -34.11 -10.25
N HIS A 650 -15.03 -34.08 -11.58
CA HIS A 650 -14.09 -34.77 -12.49
C HIS A 650 -12.68 -34.15 -12.48
N ASN A 651 -12.56 -32.84 -12.24
CA ASN A 651 -11.33 -32.07 -12.44
C ASN A 651 -10.30 -32.14 -11.28
N LEU A 652 -10.70 -32.51 -10.06
CA LEU A 652 -9.79 -32.49 -8.90
C LEU A 652 -9.05 -33.83 -8.69
N ILE A 653 -9.74 -34.96 -8.84
CA ILE A 653 -9.18 -36.28 -8.53
C ILE A 653 -8.16 -36.70 -9.60
N PHE A 654 -8.54 -36.65 -10.88
CA PHE A 654 -7.68 -37.08 -11.99
C PHE A 654 -6.49 -36.14 -12.23
N ARG A 655 -6.65 -34.82 -12.07
CA ARG A 655 -5.55 -33.86 -12.20
C ARG A 655 -4.43 -34.12 -11.20
N SER A 656 -4.78 -34.44 -9.96
CA SER A 656 -3.81 -34.75 -8.91
C SER A 656 -3.04 -36.04 -9.22
N PHE A 657 -3.69 -36.99 -9.90
CA PHE A 657 -3.08 -38.22 -10.40
C PHE A 657 -2.18 -37.94 -11.60
N GLU A 658 -2.66 -37.18 -12.58
CA GLU A 658 -1.91 -36.78 -13.78
C GLU A 658 -0.62 -36.06 -13.39
N GLN A 659 -0.68 -35.02 -12.56
CA GLN A 659 0.51 -34.28 -12.13
C GLN A 659 1.52 -35.17 -11.41
N ARG A 660 1.06 -36.14 -10.62
CA ARG A 660 1.93 -37.09 -9.91
C ARG A 660 2.61 -38.05 -10.88
N ILE A 661 1.89 -38.64 -11.82
CA ILE A 661 2.47 -39.55 -12.81
C ILE A 661 3.36 -38.79 -13.79
N GLN A 662 2.94 -37.62 -14.26
CA GLN A 662 3.73 -36.77 -15.15
C GLN A 662 5.09 -36.47 -14.52
N LYS A 663 5.09 -36.11 -13.23
CA LYS A 663 6.32 -35.84 -12.46
C LYS A 663 7.13 -37.12 -12.20
N ALA A 664 6.48 -38.24 -11.91
CA ALA A 664 7.16 -39.52 -11.63
C ALA A 664 7.84 -40.11 -12.88
N LEU A 665 7.20 -39.99 -14.05
CA LEU A 665 7.72 -40.50 -15.32
C LEU A 665 8.56 -39.44 -16.08
N GLY A 666 8.58 -38.19 -15.61
CA GLY A 666 9.30 -37.08 -16.24
C GLY A 666 8.79 -36.79 -17.66
N LEU A 667 7.47 -36.79 -17.83
CA LEU A 667 6.77 -36.49 -19.09
C LEU A 667 6.48 -34.99 -19.21
N ASP A 668 6.51 -34.45 -20.42
CA ASP A 668 6.17 -33.05 -20.70
C ASP A 668 4.67 -32.84 -20.87
N ALA A 669 3.93 -33.90 -21.22
CA ALA A 669 2.47 -33.90 -21.26
C ALA A 669 1.95 -35.22 -20.69
N LEU A 670 0.89 -35.15 -19.88
CA LEU A 670 0.13 -36.32 -19.46
C LEU A 670 -1.33 -35.92 -19.25
N TYR A 671 -2.24 -36.77 -19.70
CA TYR A 671 -3.66 -36.61 -19.45
C TYR A 671 -4.37 -37.96 -19.35
N LEU A 672 -5.40 -38.05 -18.49
CA LEU A 672 -6.31 -39.19 -18.39
C LEU A 672 -7.76 -38.77 -18.67
N GLN A 673 -8.30 -39.24 -19.79
CA GLN A 673 -9.72 -39.14 -20.12
C GLN A 673 -10.44 -40.39 -19.60
N SER A 674 -11.54 -40.22 -18.86
CA SER A 674 -12.39 -41.34 -18.47
C SER A 674 -13.86 -40.93 -18.34
N SER A 675 -14.77 -41.73 -18.86
CA SER A 675 -16.22 -41.59 -18.65
C SER A 675 -16.72 -42.36 -17.41
N PHE A 676 -15.81 -42.93 -16.61
CA PHE A 676 -16.15 -43.83 -15.50
C PHE A 676 -17.16 -43.24 -14.51
N ILE A 677 -16.85 -42.06 -13.95
CA ILE A 677 -17.68 -41.42 -12.91
C ILE A 677 -19.07 -41.07 -13.45
N GLN A 678 -19.13 -40.55 -14.68
CA GLN A 678 -20.38 -40.18 -15.34
C GLN A 678 -21.29 -41.40 -15.53
N ARG A 679 -20.74 -42.51 -16.03
CA ARG A 679 -21.49 -43.75 -16.25
C ARG A 679 -21.91 -44.41 -14.93
N TRP A 680 -21.05 -44.37 -13.91
CA TRP A 680 -21.35 -44.90 -12.58
C TRP A 680 -22.51 -44.15 -11.89
N LEU A 681 -22.55 -42.81 -12.00
CA LEU A 681 -23.65 -42.00 -11.47
C LEU A 681 -24.98 -42.27 -12.19
N LEU A 682 -24.96 -42.43 -13.51
CA LEU A 682 -26.14 -42.80 -14.30
C LEU A 682 -26.70 -44.16 -13.86
N ASP A 683 -25.83 -45.15 -13.64
CA ASP A 683 -26.27 -46.49 -13.25
C ASP A 683 -26.80 -46.58 -11.80
N ILE A 684 -26.33 -45.74 -10.86
CA ILE A 684 -26.90 -45.68 -9.49
C ILE A 684 -28.31 -45.09 -9.49
N THR A 685 -28.60 -44.24 -10.48
CA THR A 685 -29.85 -43.49 -10.53
C THR A 685 -30.94 -44.18 -11.34
N ASP A 686 -30.57 -45.14 -12.20
CA ASP A 686 -31.48 -45.98 -12.95
C ASP A 686 -31.80 -47.30 -12.22
N GLN A 687 -33.01 -47.43 -11.66
CA GLN A 687 -33.43 -48.60 -10.88
C GLN A 687 -33.90 -49.79 -11.74
N THR A 688 -33.90 -49.67 -13.07
CA THR A 688 -34.53 -50.65 -13.97
C THR A 688 -33.60 -51.73 -14.52
N HIS A 689 -32.28 -51.57 -14.37
CA HIS A 689 -31.28 -52.52 -14.88
C HIS A 689 -30.42 -53.14 -13.77
N LYS A 690 -30.97 -54.13 -13.04
CA LYS A 690 -30.25 -54.85 -11.98
C LYS A 690 -29.36 -56.00 -12.45
N ASP A 691 -29.45 -56.42 -13.71
CA ASP A 691 -28.71 -57.57 -14.23
C ASP A 691 -27.95 -57.20 -15.51
N GLN A 692 -26.77 -56.59 -15.35
CA GLN A 692 -25.55 -56.74 -16.18
C GLN A 692 -24.47 -55.71 -15.79
N ASN A 693 -23.91 -55.86 -14.58
CA ASN A 693 -22.78 -55.03 -14.11
C ASN A 693 -21.44 -55.62 -14.58
N SER A 694 -20.96 -55.20 -15.75
CA SER A 694 -19.56 -55.44 -16.12
C SER A 694 -18.75 -54.14 -16.00
N LEU A 695 -17.67 -54.17 -15.21
CA LEU A 695 -16.70 -53.06 -15.06
C LEU A 695 -16.24 -52.51 -16.42
N SER A 696 -16.28 -53.34 -17.47
CA SER A 696 -15.99 -52.97 -18.85
C SER A 696 -16.83 -51.80 -19.36
N ARG A 697 -18.13 -51.71 -19.02
CA ARG A 697 -18.99 -50.60 -19.47
C ARG A 697 -18.53 -49.23 -18.94
N TYR A 698 -17.94 -49.18 -17.76
CA TYR A 698 -17.42 -47.92 -17.17
C TYR A 698 -16.05 -47.52 -17.72
N LEU A 699 -15.21 -48.51 -18.07
CA LEU A 699 -13.82 -48.28 -18.48
C LEU A 699 -13.65 -48.06 -19.99
N ILE A 700 -14.58 -48.55 -20.82
CA ILE A 700 -14.56 -48.32 -22.28
C ILE A 700 -14.56 -46.83 -22.61
N GLY A 701 -13.62 -46.40 -23.47
CA GLY A 701 -13.42 -45.00 -23.83
C GLY A 701 -12.48 -44.24 -22.88
N THR A 702 -11.92 -44.91 -21.88
CA THR A 702 -10.84 -44.35 -21.07
C THR A 702 -9.55 -44.32 -21.90
N GLU A 703 -8.90 -43.16 -21.96
CA GLU A 703 -7.65 -42.94 -22.68
C GLU A 703 -6.63 -42.25 -21.77
N LEU A 704 -5.45 -42.86 -21.66
CA LEU A 704 -4.28 -42.24 -21.05
C LEU A 704 -3.34 -41.79 -22.15
N PHE A 705 -3.08 -40.48 -22.24
CA PHE A 705 -2.09 -39.91 -23.15
C PHE A 705 -0.88 -39.44 -22.36
N GLY A 706 0.32 -39.72 -22.87
CA GLY A 706 1.56 -39.20 -22.30
C GLY A 706 2.59 -38.91 -23.38
N GLY A 707 3.43 -37.89 -23.19
CA GLY A 707 4.46 -37.55 -24.17
C GLY A 707 5.61 -36.74 -23.59
N LYS A 708 6.72 -36.74 -24.34
CA LYS A 708 8.00 -36.14 -23.96
C LYS A 708 8.78 -35.66 -25.17
N TYR A 709 9.47 -34.53 -25.04
CA TYR A 709 10.42 -34.02 -26.01
C TYR A 709 11.71 -34.83 -25.95
N ILE A 710 12.08 -35.40 -27.10
CA ILE A 710 13.38 -36.06 -27.28
C ILE A 710 14.43 -35.01 -27.67
N THR A 711 14.04 -34.04 -28.50
CA THR A 711 14.83 -32.86 -28.88
C THR A 711 13.92 -31.64 -28.94
N ASP A 712 14.43 -30.44 -29.22
CA ASP A 712 13.59 -29.24 -29.34
C ASP A 712 12.60 -29.27 -30.52
N SER A 713 12.80 -30.18 -31.47
CA SER A 713 11.99 -30.32 -32.68
C SER A 713 11.35 -31.71 -32.83
N ALA A 714 11.51 -32.59 -31.84
CA ALA A 714 10.99 -33.96 -31.87
C ALA A 714 10.25 -34.30 -30.57
N PHE A 715 8.95 -34.56 -30.68
CA PHE A 715 8.08 -34.95 -29.58
C PHE A 715 7.63 -36.40 -29.76
N ALA A 716 7.88 -37.25 -28.77
CA ALA A 716 7.37 -38.62 -28.77
C ALA A 716 6.20 -38.73 -27.81
N HIS A 717 5.16 -39.41 -28.24
CA HIS A 717 3.96 -39.63 -27.45
C HIS A 717 3.56 -41.09 -27.46
N PHE A 718 2.79 -41.47 -26.44
CA PHE A 718 2.07 -42.71 -26.38
C PHE A 718 0.64 -42.42 -25.93
N SER A 719 -0.30 -43.19 -26.44
CA SER A 719 -1.64 -43.25 -25.86
C SER A 719 -1.98 -44.70 -25.55
N LEU A 720 -2.76 -44.89 -24.50
CA LEU A 720 -3.30 -46.18 -24.11
C LEU A 720 -4.80 -46.03 -23.98
N ARG A 721 -5.53 -46.61 -24.92
CA ARG A 721 -6.99 -46.55 -24.95
C ARG A 721 -7.61 -47.88 -24.58
N ILE A 722 -8.69 -47.83 -23.81
CA ILE A 722 -9.51 -49.00 -23.47
C ILE A 722 -10.67 -49.08 -24.47
N GLU A 723 -10.68 -50.13 -25.30
CA GLU A 723 -11.69 -50.38 -26.33
C GLU A 723 -12.37 -51.74 -26.13
N GLN A 724 -13.54 -51.93 -26.74
CA GLN A 724 -14.23 -53.22 -26.78
C GLN A 724 -13.90 -53.93 -28.10
N ASN A 725 -13.59 -55.23 -28.03
CA ASN A 725 -13.32 -56.01 -29.25
C ASN A 725 -14.59 -56.08 -30.13
N PRO A 726 -14.54 -55.62 -31.39
CA PRO A 726 -15.71 -55.60 -32.27
C PRO A 726 -16.22 -56.99 -32.67
N LEU A 727 -15.42 -58.05 -32.51
CA LEU A 727 -15.75 -59.42 -32.95
C LEU A 727 -16.31 -60.31 -31.83
N GLU A 728 -16.18 -59.92 -30.56
CA GLU A 728 -16.74 -60.65 -29.42
C GLU A 728 -17.69 -59.77 -28.60
N LYS A 729 -19.00 -60.04 -28.69
CA LYS A 729 -20.03 -59.37 -27.89
C LYS A 729 -19.94 -59.68 -26.38
N THR A 730 -19.01 -60.55 -25.97
CA THR A 730 -18.77 -60.96 -24.59
C THR A 730 -17.51 -60.30 -24.01
N GLY A 731 -17.65 -59.05 -23.55
CA GLY A 731 -17.08 -58.57 -22.28
C GLY A 731 -15.57 -58.28 -22.12
N PHE A 732 -14.66 -58.73 -22.99
CA PHE A 732 -13.23 -58.49 -22.76
C PHE A 732 -12.79 -57.10 -23.25
N LEU A 733 -12.25 -56.30 -22.33
CA LEU A 733 -11.60 -55.03 -22.64
C LEU A 733 -10.27 -55.30 -23.33
N GLN A 734 -10.02 -54.62 -24.44
CA GLN A 734 -8.72 -54.61 -25.08
C GLN A 734 -8.04 -53.27 -24.84
N LEU A 735 -6.74 -53.35 -24.56
CA LEU A 735 -5.87 -52.18 -24.58
C LEU A 735 -5.41 -51.96 -26.01
N ASN A 736 -5.63 -50.77 -26.53
CA ASN A 736 -5.12 -50.31 -27.82
C ASN A 736 -4.02 -49.26 -27.54
N PRO A 737 -2.76 -49.70 -27.39
CA PRO A 737 -1.66 -48.77 -27.29
C PRO A 737 -1.34 -48.17 -28.67
N GLU A 738 -1.04 -46.89 -28.68
CA GLU A 738 -0.52 -46.15 -29.82
C GLU A 738 0.77 -45.47 -29.39
N VAL A 739 1.76 -45.44 -30.28
CA VAL A 739 2.97 -44.62 -30.12
C VAL A 739 3.10 -43.73 -31.33
N GLY A 740 3.60 -42.53 -31.13
CA GLY A 740 3.87 -41.65 -32.25
C GLY A 740 4.99 -40.67 -31.97
N LEU A 741 5.40 -40.02 -33.05
CA LEU A 741 6.52 -39.12 -33.10
C LEU A 741 6.16 -37.96 -34.01
N GLU A 742 6.27 -36.76 -33.47
CA GLU A 742 6.05 -35.50 -34.16
C GLU A 742 7.40 -34.84 -34.40
N LEU A 743 7.67 -34.47 -35.64
CA LEU A 743 8.90 -33.83 -36.09
C LEU A 743 8.56 -32.48 -36.71
N GLN A 744 9.03 -31.43 -36.06
CA GLN A 744 8.90 -30.09 -36.58
C GLN A 744 10.10 -29.77 -37.48
N SER A 745 9.82 -29.53 -38.76
CA SER A 745 10.82 -29.17 -39.76
C SER A 745 10.59 -27.76 -40.31
N PRO A 746 11.58 -27.13 -40.95
CA PRO A 746 11.39 -25.86 -41.65
C PRO A 746 10.31 -25.88 -42.74
N PHE A 747 9.91 -27.06 -43.21
CA PHE A 747 8.95 -27.24 -44.31
C PHE A 747 7.54 -27.62 -43.83
N GLY A 748 7.36 -27.90 -42.53
CA GLY A 748 6.09 -28.39 -41.98
C GLY A 748 6.26 -29.31 -40.79
N LEU A 749 5.14 -29.69 -40.18
CA LEU A 749 5.04 -30.69 -39.13
C LEU A 749 4.80 -32.06 -39.77
N LEU A 750 5.67 -33.01 -39.46
CA LEU A 750 5.53 -34.42 -39.82
C LEU A 750 5.07 -35.17 -38.58
N GLN A 751 3.92 -35.83 -38.62
CA GLN A 751 3.49 -36.71 -37.53
C GLN A 751 3.43 -38.14 -38.04
N TRP A 752 4.05 -39.04 -37.29
CA TRP A 752 3.96 -40.47 -37.50
C TRP A 752 3.34 -41.09 -36.26
N SER A 753 2.34 -41.95 -36.42
CA SER A 753 1.82 -42.76 -35.32
C SER A 753 1.58 -44.19 -35.74
N MET A 754 1.56 -45.08 -34.75
CA MET A 754 1.51 -46.51 -34.92
C MET A 754 0.66 -47.12 -33.81
N SER A 755 -0.43 -47.79 -34.19
CA SER A 755 -1.34 -48.46 -33.25
C SER A 755 -1.14 -49.98 -33.24
N PHE A 756 -1.15 -50.58 -32.04
CA PHE A 756 -0.88 -52.00 -31.83
C PHE A 756 -2.15 -52.84 -31.60
N GLY A 757 -3.33 -52.23 -31.48
CA GLY A 757 -4.57 -52.91 -31.05
C GLY A 757 -5.51 -53.40 -32.16
N LYS A 758 -5.35 -53.05 -33.43
CA LYS A 758 -6.22 -53.56 -34.52
C LYS A 758 -5.67 -54.87 -35.09
N GLU A 759 -6.54 -55.86 -35.33
CA GLU A 759 -6.16 -57.14 -35.95
C GLU A 759 -5.37 -56.94 -37.26
N GLY A 760 -4.07 -57.18 -37.21
CA GLY A 760 -3.14 -56.96 -38.31
C GLY A 760 -1.70 -56.89 -37.81
N MET A 761 -0.71 -57.05 -38.70
CA MET A 761 0.68 -56.78 -38.34
C MET A 761 0.81 -55.27 -38.03
N PRO A 762 1.60 -54.88 -37.00
CA PRO A 762 1.76 -53.48 -36.60
C PRO A 762 2.20 -52.54 -37.75
N LEU A 763 2.80 -53.09 -38.81
CA LEU A 763 3.16 -52.37 -40.05
C LEU A 763 1.96 -51.82 -40.84
N ASN A 764 0.77 -52.42 -40.72
CA ASN A 764 -0.43 -51.98 -41.46
C ASN A 764 -1.23 -50.90 -40.71
N ASN A 765 -0.82 -50.56 -39.49
CA ASN A 765 -1.51 -49.63 -38.58
C ASN A 765 -0.67 -48.37 -38.33
N GLN A 766 0.02 -47.89 -39.36
CA GLN A 766 0.83 -46.68 -39.32
C GLN A 766 0.12 -45.55 -40.04
N ASP A 767 -0.01 -44.40 -39.37
CA ASP A 767 -0.50 -43.16 -39.95
C ASP A 767 0.68 -42.18 -40.08
N LEU A 768 0.81 -41.56 -41.25
CA LEU A 768 1.81 -40.53 -41.51
C LEU A 768 1.09 -39.29 -42.05
N SER A 769 1.11 -38.20 -41.28
CA SER A 769 0.57 -36.90 -41.67
C SER A 769 1.71 -35.91 -41.93
N LEU A 770 1.51 -35.01 -42.88
CA LEU A 770 2.39 -33.88 -43.14
C LEU A 770 1.53 -32.64 -43.29
N SER A 771 1.73 -31.66 -42.41
CA SER A 771 1.06 -30.36 -42.47
C SER A 771 2.08 -29.25 -42.72
N TRP A 772 1.78 -28.34 -43.64
CA TRP A 772 2.66 -27.21 -43.98
C TRP A 772 1.86 -25.92 -44.13
N ARG A 773 2.49 -24.80 -43.78
CA ARG A 773 1.91 -23.45 -43.96
C ARG A 773 2.52 -22.80 -45.19
N ILE A 774 1.68 -22.50 -46.20
CA ILE A 774 2.06 -21.62 -47.30
C ILE A 774 1.87 -20.18 -46.81
N LYS A 775 2.97 -19.45 -46.59
CA LYS A 775 2.91 -17.99 -46.43
C LYS A 775 2.80 -17.37 -47.82
N PHE A 776 1.67 -16.72 -48.11
CA PHE A 776 1.57 -15.75 -49.20
C PHE A 776 1.97 -14.37 -48.71
#